data_AF-A0A1K1S8G3-F1
#
_entry.id   AF-A0A1K1S8G3-F1
#
_cell.length_a   1.000
_cell.length_b   1.000
_cell.length_c   1.000
_cell.angle_alpha   90.00
_cell.angle_beta   90.00
_cell.angle_gamma   90.00
#
_symmetry.space_group_name_H-M   'P 1'
#
loop_
_entity.id
_entity.type
_entity.pdbx_description
1 polymer ?
#
loop_
_entity_poly.entity_id
_entity_poly.type
_entity_poly.pdbx_seq_one_letter_code
_entity_poly.pdbx_strand_id
1 'polypeptide(L)'
;MFAPDKLLALNNTIGSLVVAAMDPDQPDVEAVLADFRACLNDYDAWAESFWAGWALDLEQVFKVGNEVSLAAPKNLDQPISATVAACPASGPLTLVHMFQAARFVPIGDTPVMLEPVTGGEPGKETFGEPVHHVIGPSGVLEIPECWRGGRYRITFFPHVTADHVKALYASYQGVMDELEGWLKAEWDEFQPLWAAFSDAGFRERYDLVQQADWRGFENALHQLWDDVKQVFQLLADLQANSEKLLEYLTQVELEQLLSVSAEAIAKGLMVLSDEPLLFVHMAAFVSWLRMLPPQYMAEVAGEMRASVLINFLLIRLTGALGMGVRMSGKVLRQLRSERAREWLSASGLRLAQRPADRLNRHADVLKPLVVSAQRAPLKPTPVGPLHITPEHSPPLAVSNPAAVVREKSHGSTRLSKHEPHDDAPAQSKNPNGDSADTAAQTQTSGCPVSMVTGEELLTLDDGTLDGRLPFVFTRLYRTSAADLDVGLGRGWSHALAHRLELEGEQVTWVDQENRRTTFPLPSAQRPAIHNSLARAAIYLGAEADELIIAQPGENAPFLHFRDGHLTALSDRYDNRLTLQRNIHGDISRLDNGAGRALRLRYEQRHLIAVDYQSFHPAITLDEAWRTEQTLMSYRYDGRFRLIEATNAAGESERYDYDDQHVILQRQLAGGASFYWEWQGAGRAARCVRHWASFAQMDSRYTWGEDGSVTVQHLDGSQEVYVHDDRARLVRKVEPDGGEHLKAYDEQGRLIAEQDPLGAVTEYRYDEAGRLLALIPPVDAPTSYEYRNGFLHTRARGQAVWRYRRNARGDVIVLIDPDGRRTEYAYDAH
;
A
#
# COMPACT_ATOMS: atom_id res chain seq x y z
N MET A 1 29.08 -25.85 -2.49
CA MET A 1 29.24 -25.27 -3.84
C MET A 1 27.87 -24.72 -4.20
N PHE A 2 27.63 -23.44 -3.91
CA PHE A 2 26.32 -22.82 -4.09
C PHE A 2 26.10 -22.53 -5.58
N ALA A 3 24.93 -22.89 -6.11
CA ALA A 3 24.60 -22.69 -7.52
C ALA A 3 24.27 -21.21 -7.76
N PRO A 4 25.05 -20.49 -8.60
CA PRO A 4 24.93 -19.04 -8.80
C PRO A 4 23.58 -18.62 -9.40
N ASP A 5 22.89 -19.53 -10.10
CA ASP A 5 21.62 -19.24 -10.77
C ASP A 5 20.44 -18.97 -9.82
N LYS A 6 20.57 -19.27 -8.51
CA LYS A 6 19.52 -19.04 -7.50
C LYS A 6 19.60 -17.68 -6.81
N LEU A 7 20.65 -16.88 -7.03
CA LEU A 7 20.80 -15.54 -6.45
C LEU A 7 20.32 -14.40 -7.38
N LEU A 8 20.07 -14.72 -8.65
CA LEU A 8 19.59 -13.78 -9.68
C LEU A 8 18.12 -13.34 -9.49
N ALA A 9 17.39 -13.87 -8.50
CA ALA A 9 16.01 -13.48 -8.21
C ALA A 9 15.87 -12.18 -7.40
N LEU A 10 16.98 -11.57 -6.98
CA LEU A 10 17.02 -10.26 -6.31
C LEU A 10 17.43 -9.18 -7.32
N ASN A 11 16.54 -8.87 -8.27
CA ASN A 11 16.75 -7.81 -9.25
C ASN A 11 16.53 -6.41 -8.63
N ASN A 12 17.32 -6.07 -7.61
CA ASN A 12 17.47 -4.70 -7.15
C ASN A 12 18.96 -4.40 -6.91
N THR A 13 19.35 -3.15 -7.14
CA THR A 13 20.74 -2.67 -6.96
C THR A 13 21.31 -2.96 -5.57
N ILE A 14 20.45 -3.14 -4.55
CA ILE A 14 20.81 -3.51 -3.17
C ILE A 14 21.05 -5.03 -2.99
N GLY A 15 20.36 -5.90 -3.73
CA GLY A 15 20.56 -7.35 -3.72
C GLY A 15 21.89 -7.76 -4.36
N SER A 16 22.36 -6.97 -5.34
CA SER A 16 23.67 -7.15 -5.98
C SER A 16 24.87 -6.89 -5.04
N LEU A 17 24.69 -6.07 -3.99
CA LEU A 17 25.71 -5.82 -2.96
C LEU A 17 25.99 -7.09 -2.12
N VAL A 18 24.96 -7.91 -1.87
CA VAL A 18 25.09 -9.19 -1.15
C VAL A 18 25.88 -10.20 -1.97
N VAL A 19 25.69 -10.20 -3.29
CA VAL A 19 26.39 -11.11 -4.21
C VAL A 19 27.87 -10.73 -4.37
N ALA A 20 28.19 -9.42 -4.46
CA ALA A 20 29.57 -8.94 -4.54
C ALA A 20 30.40 -9.27 -3.28
N ALA A 21 29.77 -9.32 -2.10
CA ALA A 21 30.43 -9.70 -0.85
C ALA A 21 30.78 -11.20 -0.75
N MET A 22 30.30 -12.03 -1.69
CA MET A 22 30.53 -13.46 -1.74
C MET A 22 31.52 -13.92 -2.83
N ASP A 23 32.04 -12.99 -3.65
CA ASP A 23 33.04 -13.32 -4.66
C ASP A 23 34.40 -13.60 -4.00
N PRO A 24 34.99 -14.80 -4.18
CA PRO A 24 36.23 -15.17 -3.53
C PRO A 24 37.48 -14.49 -4.11
N ASP A 25 37.44 -13.89 -5.31
CA ASP A 25 38.64 -13.42 -6.00
C ASP A 25 38.66 -11.90 -6.20
N GLN A 26 37.71 -11.33 -6.95
CA GLN A 26 37.51 -9.87 -7.16
C GLN A 26 36.13 -9.60 -7.80
N PRO A 27 35.51 -8.44 -7.58
CA PRO A 27 34.22 -8.11 -8.19
C PRO A 27 34.39 -7.93 -9.70
N ASP A 28 33.39 -8.34 -10.49
CA ASP A 28 33.31 -7.98 -11.90
C ASP A 28 32.99 -6.48 -12.02
N VAL A 29 34.04 -5.68 -12.13
CA VAL A 29 33.94 -4.21 -12.18
C VAL A 29 33.18 -3.75 -13.42
N GLU A 30 33.29 -4.45 -14.55
CA GLU A 30 32.55 -4.07 -15.75
C GLU A 30 31.07 -4.35 -15.57
N ALA A 31 30.69 -5.40 -14.84
CA ALA A 31 29.31 -5.62 -14.40
C ALA A 31 28.83 -4.53 -13.43
N VAL A 32 29.63 -4.13 -12.42
CA VAL A 32 29.27 -3.03 -11.51
C VAL A 32 29.08 -1.70 -12.26
N LEU A 33 29.95 -1.41 -13.25
CA LEU A 33 29.84 -0.22 -14.09
C LEU A 33 28.67 -0.34 -15.09
N ALA A 34 28.35 -1.54 -15.58
CA ALA A 34 27.17 -1.78 -16.40
C ALA A 34 25.88 -1.54 -15.60
N ASP A 35 25.79 -2.04 -14.37
CA ASP A 35 24.68 -1.78 -13.45
C ASP A 35 24.55 -0.27 -13.15
N PHE A 36 25.67 0.43 -12.92
CA PHE A 36 25.66 1.88 -12.73
C PHE A 36 25.16 2.63 -13.98
N ARG A 37 25.61 2.24 -15.19
CA ARG A 37 25.12 2.82 -16.45
C ARG A 37 23.64 2.54 -16.69
N ALA A 38 23.17 1.39 -16.21
CA ALA A 38 21.77 1.00 -16.27
C ALA A 38 20.95 1.46 -15.06
N CYS A 39 21.49 2.25 -14.12
CA CYS A 39 20.78 2.55 -12.87
C CYS A 39 19.45 3.29 -13.09
N LEU A 40 19.34 4.09 -14.16
CA LEU A 40 18.09 4.75 -14.57
C LEU A 40 17.17 3.83 -15.42
N ASN A 41 17.67 2.72 -15.96
CA ASN A 41 16.87 1.70 -16.68
C ASN A 41 16.32 0.63 -15.71
N ASP A 42 17.08 0.27 -14.68
CA ASP A 42 16.58 -0.56 -13.56
C ASP A 42 15.57 0.22 -12.73
N TYR A 43 15.67 1.55 -12.73
CA TYR A 43 14.61 2.45 -12.26
C TYR A 43 13.36 2.35 -13.12
N ASP A 44 13.44 2.15 -14.45
CA ASP A 44 12.28 1.86 -15.30
C ASP A 44 11.69 0.47 -15.01
N ALA A 45 12.48 -0.58 -14.80
CA ALA A 45 11.94 -1.92 -14.44
C ALA A 45 11.35 -1.98 -13.02
N TRP A 46 11.93 -1.22 -12.08
CA TRP A 46 11.39 -0.97 -10.75
C TRP A 46 10.15 -0.05 -10.80
N ALA A 47 10.12 0.88 -11.77
CA ALA A 47 8.99 1.77 -12.02
C ALA A 47 7.85 1.12 -12.83
N GLU A 48 8.13 0.11 -13.63
CA GLU A 48 7.18 -0.61 -14.49
C GLU A 48 6.54 -1.82 -13.78
N SER A 49 7.02 -2.22 -12.60
CA SER A 49 6.20 -3.03 -11.70
C SER A 49 5.01 -2.19 -11.26
N PHE A 50 3.82 -2.78 -11.23
CA PHE A 50 2.51 -2.13 -11.03
C PHE A 50 2.40 -1.31 -9.72
N TRP A 51 3.48 -1.31 -8.90
CA TRP A 51 3.78 -0.44 -7.77
C TRP A 51 4.29 0.95 -7.97
N ALA A 52 4.65 1.34 -9.20
CA ALA A 52 5.31 2.59 -9.39
C ALA A 52 4.65 3.53 -10.37
N GLY A 53 3.58 4.18 -9.90
CA GLY A 53 3.13 5.47 -10.43
C GLY A 53 4.14 6.63 -10.30
N TRP A 54 5.45 6.39 -10.34
CA TRP A 54 6.46 7.35 -9.90
C TRP A 54 7.89 7.09 -10.41
N ALA A 55 8.07 6.98 -11.73
CA ALA A 55 9.37 7.24 -12.33
C ALA A 55 9.60 8.76 -12.44
N LEU A 56 9.83 9.48 -11.34
CA LEU A 56 10.12 10.92 -11.20
C LEU A 56 8.91 11.76 -10.82
N ASP A 57 8.93 12.42 -9.66
CA ASP A 57 7.98 13.49 -9.32
C ASP A 57 8.41 14.82 -9.98
N LEU A 58 8.81 14.74 -11.24
CA LEU A 58 9.10 15.89 -12.08
C LEU A 58 7.78 16.44 -12.62
N GLU A 59 7.34 17.55 -12.04
CA GLU A 59 6.14 18.28 -12.48
C GLU A 59 6.30 18.73 -13.95
N GLN A 60 5.22 18.60 -14.74
CA GLN A 60 5.14 19.27 -16.03
C GLN A 60 4.94 20.76 -15.78
N VAL A 61 5.83 21.59 -16.31
CA VAL A 61 5.77 23.04 -16.17
C VAL A 61 5.30 23.66 -17.47
N PHE A 62 4.16 24.33 -17.41
CA PHE A 62 3.65 25.19 -18.46
C PHE A 62 3.92 26.65 -18.10
N LYS A 63 4.61 27.40 -18.96
CA LYS A 63 4.77 28.84 -18.80
C LYS A 63 4.03 29.59 -19.89
N VAL A 64 3.34 30.66 -19.48
CA VAL A 64 2.65 31.60 -20.36
C VAL A 64 3.22 32.99 -20.12
N GLY A 65 4.01 33.47 -21.08
CA GLY A 65 4.75 34.73 -20.95
C GLY A 65 5.62 34.76 -19.69
N ASN A 66 5.63 35.89 -19.00
CA ASN A 66 6.42 36.12 -17.78
C ASN A 66 5.61 36.01 -16.47
N GLU A 67 4.29 35.85 -16.58
CA GLU A 67 3.37 36.11 -15.46
C GLU A 67 2.77 34.83 -14.87
N VAL A 68 2.72 33.73 -15.64
CA VAL A 68 2.05 32.50 -15.20
C VAL A 68 2.94 31.27 -15.40
N SER A 69 3.21 30.57 -14.31
CA SER A 69 3.84 29.25 -14.29
C SER A 69 2.85 28.28 -13.63
N LEU A 70 2.52 27.20 -14.35
CA LEU A 70 1.58 26.18 -13.91
C LEU A 70 2.34 24.87 -13.80
N ALA A 71 2.23 24.24 -12.64
CA ALA A 71 2.69 22.87 -12.42
C ALA A 71 1.46 21.97 -12.44
N ALA A 72 1.47 20.94 -13.28
CA ALA A 72 0.41 19.95 -13.33
C ALA A 72 0.91 18.60 -12.78
N PRO A 73 0.10 17.89 -11.98
CA PRO A 73 0.37 16.50 -11.65
C PRO A 73 0.41 15.63 -12.91
N LYS A 74 1.25 14.59 -12.88
CA LYS A 74 1.71 13.81 -14.04
C LYS A 74 0.63 13.02 -14.81
N ASN A 75 -0.60 12.93 -14.28
CA ASN A 75 -1.67 12.06 -14.80
C ASN A 75 -2.90 12.82 -15.34
N LEU A 76 -2.69 13.87 -16.13
CA LEU A 76 -3.78 14.52 -16.86
C LEU A 76 -3.57 14.33 -18.36
N ASP A 77 -4.14 13.25 -18.91
CA ASP A 77 -4.54 13.18 -20.33
C ASP A 77 -5.79 14.05 -20.59
N GLN A 78 -6.34 14.67 -19.53
CA GLN A 78 -7.45 15.61 -19.60
C GLN A 78 -6.94 17.02 -19.94
N PRO A 79 -7.72 17.82 -20.69
CA PRO A 79 -7.40 19.22 -20.93
C PRO A 79 -7.17 19.98 -19.63
N ILE A 80 -5.96 20.54 -19.47
CA ILE A 80 -5.66 21.44 -18.35
C ILE A 80 -6.10 22.84 -18.78
N SER A 81 -7.31 23.23 -18.38
CA SER A 81 -7.82 24.59 -18.58
C SER A 81 -7.11 25.53 -17.63
N ALA A 82 -6.05 26.17 -18.10
CA ALA A 82 -5.01 26.70 -17.24
C ALA A 82 -4.76 28.18 -17.53
N THR A 83 -5.51 29.02 -16.83
CA THR A 83 -5.26 30.46 -16.71
C THR A 83 -5.77 31.34 -17.84
N VAL A 84 -6.09 32.59 -17.48
CA VAL A 84 -6.35 33.68 -18.42
C VAL A 84 -5.14 34.61 -18.40
N ALA A 85 -4.42 34.72 -19.52
CA ALA A 85 -3.27 35.61 -19.66
C ALA A 85 -3.55 36.73 -20.66
N ALA A 86 -2.99 37.91 -20.41
CA ALA A 86 -3.05 39.03 -21.34
C ALA A 86 -1.85 38.97 -22.30
N CYS A 87 -2.07 39.26 -23.59
CA CYS A 87 -0.95 39.35 -24.50
C CYS A 87 -0.11 40.61 -24.20
N PRO A 88 1.23 40.50 -24.11
CA PRO A 88 2.11 41.64 -23.81
C PRO A 88 1.90 42.82 -24.78
N ALA A 89 2.07 44.03 -24.25
CA ALA A 89 1.94 45.27 -25.03
C ALA A 89 3.00 45.39 -26.15
N SER A 90 4.11 44.67 -26.03
CA SER A 90 5.18 44.56 -27.03
C SER A 90 5.78 43.14 -27.03
N GLY A 91 5.75 42.46 -28.17
CA GLY A 91 6.31 41.11 -28.36
C GLY A 91 5.25 40.01 -28.53
N PRO A 92 5.64 38.81 -29.02
CA PRO A 92 4.74 37.66 -29.11
C PRO A 92 4.41 37.09 -27.73
N LEU A 93 3.30 36.36 -27.61
CA LEU A 93 3.00 35.56 -26.42
C LEU A 93 3.79 34.25 -26.49
N THR A 94 4.70 34.04 -25.55
CA THR A 94 5.51 32.81 -25.48
C THR A 94 4.84 31.77 -24.58
N LEU A 95 4.67 30.55 -25.10
CA LEU A 95 4.21 29.38 -24.36
C LEU A 95 5.36 28.38 -24.26
N VAL A 96 5.59 27.80 -23.09
CA VAL A 96 6.66 26.83 -22.84
C VAL A 96 6.10 25.59 -22.15
N HIS A 97 6.50 24.40 -22.59
CA HIS A 97 6.21 23.11 -21.96
C HIS A 97 7.50 22.32 -21.73
N MET A 98 7.78 21.95 -20.47
CA MET A 98 9.02 21.30 -20.05
C MET A 98 8.85 20.49 -18.76
N PHE A 99 9.78 19.58 -18.45
CA PHE A 99 9.89 18.98 -17.12
C PHE A 99 10.54 19.94 -16.11
N GLN A 100 10.10 19.89 -14.83
CA GLN A 100 10.68 20.65 -13.72
C GLN A 100 12.01 20.04 -13.21
N ALA A 101 13.03 19.97 -14.06
CA ALA A 101 14.36 19.46 -13.68
C ALA A 101 15.38 20.59 -13.46
N ALA A 102 16.55 20.25 -12.89
CA ALA A 102 17.69 21.18 -12.86
C ALA A 102 18.20 21.51 -14.27
N ARG A 103 17.80 20.72 -15.28
CA ARG A 103 18.08 20.91 -16.70
C ARG A 103 16.79 21.23 -17.45
N PHE A 104 16.86 22.13 -18.44
CA PHE A 104 15.74 22.36 -19.35
C PHE A 104 15.55 21.12 -20.23
N VAL A 105 14.44 20.41 -20.04
CA VAL A 105 14.04 19.27 -20.87
C VAL A 105 12.70 19.61 -21.51
N PRO A 106 12.68 19.99 -22.79
CA PRO A 106 11.45 20.39 -23.46
C PRO A 106 10.52 19.20 -23.66
N ILE A 107 9.22 19.45 -23.56
CA ILE A 107 8.19 18.50 -23.95
C ILE A 107 7.51 19.08 -25.20
N GLY A 108 7.70 18.37 -26.32
CA GLY A 108 7.21 18.77 -27.63
C GLY A 108 5.81 18.26 -27.94
N ASP A 109 5.37 18.53 -29.16
CA ASP A 109 4.14 18.03 -29.77
C ASP A 109 2.90 18.17 -28.89
N THR A 110 2.81 19.28 -28.15
CA THR A 110 1.73 19.54 -27.19
C THR A 110 0.67 20.43 -27.83
N PRO A 111 -0.54 19.92 -28.11
CA PRO A 111 -1.64 20.75 -28.55
C PRO A 111 -2.03 21.80 -27.49
N VAL A 112 -2.31 23.01 -27.97
CA VAL A 112 -2.75 24.13 -27.15
C VAL A 112 -3.94 24.80 -27.82
N MET A 113 -4.94 25.15 -27.03
CA MET A 113 -6.11 25.91 -27.47
C MET A 113 -6.13 27.28 -26.80
N LEU A 114 -6.37 28.33 -27.59
CA LEU A 114 -6.49 29.71 -27.15
C LEU A 114 -7.88 30.25 -27.45
N GLU A 115 -8.55 30.78 -26.44
CA GLU A 115 -9.90 31.35 -26.58
C GLU A 115 -9.91 32.82 -26.13
N PRO A 116 -10.26 33.78 -27.01
CA PRO A 116 -10.30 35.19 -26.65
C PRO A 116 -11.44 35.46 -25.65
N VAL A 117 -11.17 36.20 -24.59
CA VAL A 117 -12.19 36.61 -23.61
C VAL A 117 -12.96 37.81 -24.16
N THR A 118 -14.23 37.62 -24.50
CA THR A 118 -15.08 38.63 -25.16
C THR A 118 -15.91 39.48 -24.20
N GLY A 119 -16.00 39.10 -22.92
CA GLY A 119 -16.71 39.85 -21.87
C GLY A 119 -17.11 38.96 -20.68
N GLY A 120 -17.70 39.52 -19.61
CA GLY A 120 -18.17 38.78 -18.43
C GLY A 120 -17.49 39.19 -17.12
N GLU A 121 -18.05 38.78 -15.98
CA GLU A 121 -17.45 38.98 -14.65
C GLU A 121 -16.32 37.97 -14.41
N PRO A 122 -15.28 38.30 -13.62
CA PRO A 122 -14.22 37.35 -13.27
C PRO A 122 -14.80 36.04 -12.70
N GLY A 123 -14.50 34.90 -13.34
CA GLY A 123 -15.07 33.59 -12.99
C GLY A 123 -16.37 33.22 -13.75
N LYS A 124 -16.93 34.12 -14.56
CA LYS A 124 -18.05 33.91 -15.51
C LYS A 124 -17.76 34.62 -16.83
N GLU A 125 -16.58 34.39 -17.36
CA GLU A 125 -16.13 34.96 -18.62
C GLU A 125 -16.82 34.26 -19.81
N THR A 126 -17.12 35.03 -20.84
CA THR A 126 -17.58 34.55 -22.15
C THR A 126 -16.40 34.48 -23.09
N PHE A 127 -16.30 33.38 -23.83
CA PHE A 127 -15.18 33.06 -24.69
C PHE A 127 -15.61 33.09 -26.16
N GLY A 128 -14.77 33.66 -27.02
CA GLY A 128 -14.95 33.65 -28.48
C GLY A 128 -14.45 32.35 -29.12
N GLU A 129 -14.36 32.32 -30.45
CA GLU A 129 -13.97 31.11 -31.19
C GLU A 129 -12.55 30.62 -30.83
N PRO A 130 -12.35 29.30 -30.62
CA PRO A 130 -11.08 28.72 -30.22
C PRO A 130 -10.07 28.65 -31.37
N VAL A 131 -8.84 29.11 -31.11
CA VAL A 131 -7.69 29.01 -32.02
C VAL A 131 -6.75 27.92 -31.51
N HIS A 132 -6.40 26.96 -32.38
CA HIS A 132 -5.58 25.81 -32.01
C HIS A 132 -4.14 25.98 -32.51
N HIS A 133 -3.17 25.67 -31.65
CA HIS A 133 -1.74 25.65 -31.96
C HIS A 133 -1.10 24.38 -31.40
N VAL A 134 0.15 24.12 -31.78
CA VAL A 134 0.95 23.01 -31.26
C VAL A 134 2.31 23.54 -30.84
N ILE A 135 2.74 23.24 -29.61
CA ILE A 135 4.11 23.50 -29.16
C ILE A 135 5.02 22.48 -29.83
N GLY A 136 5.97 22.96 -30.63
CA GLY A 136 6.88 22.09 -31.38
C GLY A 136 7.94 21.40 -30.50
N PRO A 137 8.85 20.63 -31.12
CA PRO A 137 9.86 19.82 -30.42
C PRO A 137 10.82 20.58 -29.48
N SER A 138 10.92 21.91 -29.64
CA SER A 138 11.69 22.78 -28.75
C SER A 138 11.05 23.00 -27.38
N GLY A 139 9.79 22.58 -27.19
CA GLY A 139 9.00 22.87 -25.99
C GLY A 139 8.64 24.35 -25.87
N VAL A 140 8.81 25.15 -26.93
CA VAL A 140 8.54 26.60 -26.95
C VAL A 140 7.72 26.96 -28.18
N LEU A 141 6.67 27.75 -27.99
CA LEU A 141 5.83 28.33 -29.05
C LEU A 141 5.71 29.84 -28.86
N GLU A 142 5.99 30.61 -29.90
CA GLU A 142 5.74 32.06 -29.93
C GLU A 142 4.52 32.36 -30.79
N ILE A 143 3.53 33.05 -30.23
CA ILE A 143 2.29 33.44 -30.93
C ILE A 143 2.39 34.91 -31.35
N PRO A 144 2.60 35.20 -32.65
CA PRO A 144 2.79 36.57 -33.14
C PRO A 144 1.48 37.37 -33.32
N GLU A 145 0.34 36.69 -33.48
CA GLU A 145 -0.97 37.31 -33.83
C GLU A 145 -1.95 37.36 -32.65
N CYS A 146 -1.49 37.80 -31.49
CA CYS A 146 -2.39 38.11 -30.37
C CYS A 146 -2.82 39.60 -30.41
N TRP A 147 -4.05 39.90 -30.01
CA TRP A 147 -4.47 41.30 -29.85
C TRP A 147 -3.75 41.90 -28.63
N ARG A 148 -3.03 43.00 -28.81
CA ARG A 148 -2.25 43.65 -27.74
C ARG A 148 -3.15 44.02 -26.55
N GLY A 149 -2.85 43.48 -25.37
CA GLY A 149 -3.67 43.65 -24.16
C GLY A 149 -4.98 42.85 -24.13
N GLY A 150 -5.27 42.04 -25.15
CA GLY A 150 -6.38 41.08 -25.15
C GLY A 150 -6.11 39.94 -24.17
N ARG A 151 -7.14 39.50 -23.46
CA ARG A 151 -7.09 38.37 -22.52
C ARG A 151 -7.51 37.09 -23.24
N TYR A 152 -6.76 36.01 -23.03
CA TYR A 152 -7.03 34.70 -23.63
C TYR A 152 -7.06 33.63 -22.55
N ARG A 153 -8.04 32.71 -22.60
CA ARG A 153 -8.00 31.43 -21.87
C ARG A 153 -7.12 30.48 -22.65
N ILE A 154 -6.15 29.87 -21.97
CA ILE A 154 -5.17 28.98 -22.60
C ILE A 154 -5.36 27.59 -21.99
N THR A 155 -5.58 26.59 -22.84
CA THR A 155 -5.80 25.20 -22.45
C THR A 155 -4.71 24.34 -23.07
N PHE A 156 -3.97 23.61 -22.25
CA PHE A 156 -2.94 22.68 -22.70
C PHE A 156 -3.50 21.25 -22.73
N PHE A 157 -3.14 20.49 -23.75
CA PHE A 157 -3.50 19.08 -23.91
C PHE A 157 -2.23 18.24 -23.93
N PRO A 158 -1.53 18.08 -22.79
CA PRO A 158 -0.25 17.37 -22.79
C PRO A 158 -0.42 15.88 -23.09
N HIS A 159 0.50 15.33 -23.88
CA HIS A 159 0.66 13.88 -24.04
C HIS A 159 2.15 13.54 -23.96
N VAL A 160 2.58 12.98 -22.83
CA VAL A 160 3.98 12.64 -22.58
C VAL A 160 4.25 11.20 -23.02
N THR A 161 5.17 11.01 -23.95
CA THR A 161 5.53 9.69 -24.49
C THR A 161 6.77 9.12 -23.78
N ALA A 162 7.01 7.81 -23.93
CA ALA A 162 8.23 7.15 -23.45
C ALA A 162 9.51 7.78 -24.04
N ASP A 163 9.45 8.33 -25.25
CA ASP A 163 10.60 8.98 -25.88
C ASP A 163 10.92 10.33 -25.23
N HIS A 164 9.93 11.06 -24.71
CA HIS A 164 10.15 12.25 -23.89
C HIS A 164 10.86 11.92 -22.56
N VAL A 165 10.55 10.76 -21.96
CA VAL A 165 11.21 10.26 -20.74
C VAL A 165 12.64 9.83 -21.04
N LYS A 166 12.88 9.14 -22.16
CA LYS A 166 14.26 8.81 -22.61
C LYS A 166 15.09 10.06 -22.86
N ALA A 167 14.51 11.12 -23.43
CA ALA A 167 15.18 12.40 -23.64
C ALA A 167 15.58 13.08 -22.33
N LEU A 168 14.72 12.96 -21.30
CA LEU A 168 15.02 13.39 -19.94
C LEU A 168 16.20 12.60 -19.34
N TYR A 169 16.22 11.28 -19.44
CA TYR A 169 17.35 10.46 -18.96
C TYR A 169 18.65 10.77 -19.69
N ALA A 170 18.59 10.94 -21.02
CA ALA A 170 19.75 11.35 -21.83
C ALA A 170 20.35 12.69 -21.36
N SER A 171 19.56 13.57 -20.73
CA SER A 171 20.05 14.83 -20.16
C SER A 171 21.02 14.63 -18.97
N TYR A 172 20.92 13.49 -18.27
CA TYR A 172 21.76 13.15 -17.12
C TYR A 172 23.02 12.35 -17.50
N GLN A 173 23.10 11.83 -18.73
CA GLN A 173 24.22 11.01 -19.20
C GLN A 173 25.58 11.66 -18.94
N GLY A 174 25.70 12.98 -19.16
CA GLY A 174 26.95 13.69 -18.93
C GLY A 174 27.42 13.74 -17.46
N VAL A 175 26.51 13.58 -16.49
CA VAL A 175 26.83 13.44 -15.06
C VAL A 175 27.17 11.99 -14.74
N MET A 176 26.43 11.04 -15.33
CA MET A 176 26.72 9.61 -15.20
C MET A 176 28.13 9.28 -15.73
N ASP A 177 28.52 9.80 -16.90
CA ASP A 177 29.87 9.62 -17.46
C ASP A 177 30.97 10.17 -16.53
N GLU A 178 30.72 11.29 -15.85
CA GLU A 178 31.65 11.90 -14.89
C GLU A 178 31.85 11.02 -13.67
N LEU A 179 30.75 10.48 -13.12
CA LEU A 179 30.74 9.59 -11.96
C LEU A 179 31.29 8.21 -12.31
N GLU A 180 31.02 7.68 -13.50
CA GLU A 180 31.64 6.45 -14.02
C GLU A 180 33.16 6.62 -14.12
N GLY A 181 33.61 7.76 -14.65
CA GLY A 181 35.04 8.09 -14.67
C GLY A 181 35.64 8.25 -13.27
N TRP A 182 34.84 8.58 -12.25
CA TRP A 182 35.29 8.65 -10.85
C TRP A 182 35.43 7.25 -10.27
N LEU A 183 34.42 6.39 -10.47
CA LEU A 183 34.45 4.98 -10.09
C LEU A 183 35.66 4.25 -10.70
N LYS A 184 35.97 4.50 -11.97
CA LYS A 184 37.16 3.95 -12.65
C LYS A 184 38.47 4.37 -11.97
N ALA A 185 38.58 5.63 -11.56
CA ALA A 185 39.77 6.13 -10.88
C ALA A 185 39.90 5.61 -9.43
N GLU A 186 38.79 5.31 -8.76
CA GLU A 186 38.79 4.69 -7.43
C GLU A 186 39.18 3.20 -7.52
N TRP A 187 38.76 2.51 -8.58
CA TRP A 187 39.15 1.11 -8.81
C TRP A 187 40.66 0.91 -8.94
N ASP A 188 41.37 1.84 -9.59
CA ASP A 188 42.84 1.78 -9.71
C ASP A 188 43.54 1.72 -8.33
N GLU A 189 42.95 2.32 -7.30
CA GLU A 189 43.44 2.30 -5.90
C GLU A 189 43.00 1.03 -5.14
N PHE A 190 41.90 0.39 -5.54
CA PHE A 190 41.35 -0.80 -4.88
C PHE A 190 41.93 -2.11 -5.41
N GLN A 191 42.39 -2.13 -6.65
CA GLN A 191 42.98 -3.31 -7.29
C GLN A 191 44.16 -3.93 -6.48
N PRO A 192 45.09 -3.16 -5.88
CA PRO A 192 46.13 -3.71 -5.02
C PRO A 192 45.61 -4.27 -3.69
N LEU A 193 44.50 -3.74 -3.17
CA LEU A 193 43.89 -4.18 -1.91
C LEU A 193 43.16 -5.52 -2.06
N TRP A 194 42.59 -5.77 -3.23
CA TRP A 194 42.01 -7.07 -3.59
C TRP A 194 43.07 -8.16 -3.68
N ALA A 195 44.24 -7.89 -4.26
CA ALA A 195 45.34 -8.86 -4.30
C ALA A 195 45.75 -9.37 -2.90
N ALA A 196 45.75 -8.49 -1.90
CA ALA A 196 46.05 -8.87 -0.51
C ALA A 196 44.91 -9.67 0.17
N PHE A 197 43.66 -9.53 -0.28
CA PHE A 197 42.51 -10.27 0.21
C PHE A 197 42.40 -11.67 -0.42
N SER A 198 42.64 -11.77 -1.72
CA SER A 198 42.60 -13.04 -2.47
C SER A 198 43.69 -14.02 -2.01
N ASP A 199 44.81 -13.50 -1.47
CA ASP A 199 45.91 -14.29 -0.88
C ASP A 199 45.57 -14.87 0.52
N ALA A 200 44.44 -14.52 1.15
CA ALA A 200 44.05 -14.98 2.48
C ALA A 200 43.25 -16.30 2.49
N GLY A 201 43.39 -17.09 3.56
CA GLY A 201 42.76 -18.41 3.70
C GLY A 201 41.22 -18.35 3.84
N PHE A 202 40.51 -19.35 3.30
CA PHE A 202 39.02 -19.42 3.28
C PHE A 202 38.35 -19.24 4.66
N ARG A 203 38.94 -19.76 5.74
CA ARG A 203 38.37 -19.65 7.10
C ARG A 203 38.45 -18.22 7.66
N GLU A 204 39.54 -17.51 7.39
CA GLU A 204 39.70 -16.11 7.82
C GLU A 204 38.73 -15.19 7.05
N ARG A 205 38.49 -15.47 5.77
CA ARG A 205 37.50 -14.75 4.94
C ARG A 205 36.05 -14.94 5.44
N TYR A 206 35.69 -16.17 5.82
CA TYR A 206 34.33 -16.49 6.28
C TYR A 206 33.98 -15.85 7.63
N ASP A 207 34.92 -15.83 8.58
CA ASP A 207 34.70 -15.24 9.91
C ASP A 207 34.59 -13.71 9.87
N LEU A 208 35.26 -13.04 8.92
CA LEU A 208 35.16 -11.58 8.70
C LEU A 208 33.79 -11.18 8.12
N VAL A 209 33.22 -11.99 7.22
CA VAL A 209 31.90 -11.73 6.62
C VAL A 209 30.75 -11.97 7.60
N GLN A 210 30.88 -12.96 8.51
CA GLN A 210 29.87 -13.25 9.54
C GLN A 210 29.76 -12.16 10.63
N GLN A 211 30.83 -11.40 10.89
CA GLN A 211 30.82 -10.33 11.88
C GLN A 211 30.22 -9.01 11.36
N ALA A 212 30.00 -8.89 10.05
CA ALA A 212 29.44 -7.69 9.43
C ALA A 212 27.90 -7.68 9.58
N ASP A 213 27.37 -6.69 10.33
CA ASP A 213 25.92 -6.54 10.53
C ASP A 213 25.22 -5.94 9.30
N TRP A 214 24.98 -6.78 8.29
CA TRP A 214 24.35 -6.38 7.03
C TRP A 214 22.94 -5.78 7.19
N ARG A 215 22.19 -6.23 8.21
CA ARG A 215 20.84 -5.73 8.50
C ARG A 215 20.87 -4.32 9.08
N GLY A 216 21.92 -3.95 9.84
CA GLY A 216 22.13 -2.58 10.31
C GLY A 216 22.39 -1.60 9.16
N PHE A 217 23.12 -2.04 8.14
CA PHE A 217 23.46 -1.24 6.96
C PHE A 217 22.26 -1.01 6.00
N GLU A 218 21.45 -2.03 5.73
CA GLU A 218 20.22 -1.88 4.92
C GLU A 218 19.26 -0.86 5.56
N ASN A 219 19.08 -0.94 6.88
CA ASN A 219 18.30 0.05 7.64
C ASN A 219 18.91 1.45 7.57
N ALA A 220 20.24 1.57 7.59
CA ALA A 220 20.94 2.85 7.44
C ALA A 220 20.72 3.45 6.04
N LEU A 221 20.76 2.67 4.97
CA LEU A 221 20.52 3.11 3.59
C LEU A 221 19.05 3.55 3.34
N HIS A 222 18.09 2.91 4.00
CA HIS A 222 16.70 3.38 3.97
C HIS A 222 16.50 4.68 4.76
N GLN A 223 17.08 4.77 5.96
CA GLN A 223 17.03 5.99 6.79
C GLN A 223 17.75 7.17 6.11
N LEU A 224 18.79 6.88 5.34
CA LEU A 224 19.56 7.82 4.53
C LEU A 224 18.72 8.53 3.46
N TRP A 225 17.81 7.84 2.77
CA TRP A 225 16.90 8.49 1.80
C TRP A 225 15.97 9.50 2.50
N ASP A 226 15.51 9.16 3.70
CA ASP A 226 14.74 10.08 4.54
C ASP A 226 15.59 11.26 5.05
N ASP A 227 16.88 11.06 5.28
CA ASP A 227 17.82 12.09 5.72
C ASP A 227 18.35 12.99 4.58
N VAL A 228 18.40 12.52 3.31
CA VAL A 228 18.64 13.39 2.13
C VAL A 228 17.60 14.51 2.06
N LYS A 229 16.34 14.23 2.46
CA LYS A 229 15.27 15.23 2.56
C LYS A 229 15.57 16.31 3.62
N GLN A 230 16.36 16.00 4.65
CA GLN A 230 16.83 16.99 5.64
C GLN A 230 17.84 17.97 5.02
N VAL A 231 18.65 17.55 4.04
CA VAL A 231 19.66 18.43 3.38
C VAL A 231 18.98 19.60 2.67
N PHE A 232 17.85 19.34 2.01
CA PHE A 232 17.03 20.40 1.42
C PHE A 232 16.53 21.39 2.48
N GLN A 233 16.01 20.90 3.61
CA GLN A 233 15.54 21.74 4.72
C GLN A 233 16.68 22.55 5.37
N LEU A 234 17.88 21.98 5.48
CA LEU A 234 19.08 22.65 6.01
C LEU A 234 19.55 23.80 5.12
N LEU A 235 19.44 23.65 3.80
CA LEU A 235 19.91 24.65 2.82
C LEU A 235 18.82 25.66 2.42
N ALA A 236 17.55 25.35 2.62
CA ALA A 236 16.42 26.25 2.34
C ALA A 236 16.43 27.51 3.24
N ASP A 237 16.98 27.41 4.45
CA ASP A 237 17.24 28.54 5.34
C ASP A 237 18.60 28.37 6.04
N LEU A 238 19.66 28.86 5.39
CA LEU A 238 21.04 28.74 5.86
C LEU A 238 21.27 29.42 7.21
N GLN A 239 20.53 30.50 7.50
CA GLN A 239 20.73 31.29 8.71
C GLN A 239 20.05 30.61 9.91
N ALA A 240 18.80 30.16 9.74
CA ALA A 240 18.08 29.43 10.78
C ALA A 240 18.69 28.05 11.09
N ASN A 241 19.35 27.43 10.11
CA ASN A 241 19.97 26.10 10.26
C ASN A 241 21.49 26.13 10.47
N SER A 242 22.07 27.31 10.71
CA SER A 242 23.53 27.49 10.88
C SER A 242 24.15 26.58 11.95
N GLU A 243 23.49 26.40 13.10
CA GLU A 243 23.95 25.49 14.17
C GLU A 243 24.01 24.02 13.72
N LYS A 244 23.01 23.57 12.94
CA LYS A 244 22.97 22.21 12.39
C LYS A 244 23.98 22.03 11.25
N LEU A 245 24.16 23.04 10.40
CA LEU A 245 25.16 23.02 9.32
C LEU A 245 26.60 22.93 9.87
N LEU A 246 26.87 23.49 11.05
CA LEU A 246 28.16 23.35 11.74
C LEU A 246 28.47 21.93 12.25
N GLU A 247 27.50 21.00 12.22
CA GLU A 247 27.75 19.58 12.42
C GLU A 247 28.44 18.95 11.20
N TYR A 248 28.18 19.50 10.01
CA TYR A 248 28.64 18.98 8.71
C TYR A 248 29.75 19.82 8.07
N LEU A 249 29.86 21.11 8.41
CA LEU A 249 30.81 22.07 7.83
C LEU A 249 31.68 22.70 8.91
N THR A 250 32.89 23.14 8.53
CA THR A 250 33.70 24.00 9.39
C THR A 250 33.15 25.44 9.41
N GLN A 251 33.52 26.21 10.43
CA GLN A 251 33.08 27.61 10.54
C GLN A 251 33.49 28.45 9.33
N VAL A 252 34.68 28.19 8.77
CA VAL A 252 35.18 28.85 7.55
C VAL A 252 34.37 28.45 6.31
N GLU A 253 34.01 27.17 6.17
CA GLU A 253 33.20 26.68 5.05
C GLU A 253 31.74 27.18 5.13
N LEU A 254 31.19 27.32 6.34
CA LEU A 254 29.85 27.90 6.54
C LEU A 254 29.84 29.39 6.24
N GLU A 255 30.86 30.15 6.67
CA GLU A 255 31.01 31.57 6.32
C GLU A 255 31.17 31.77 4.80
N GLN A 256 31.91 30.89 4.13
CA GLN A 256 31.98 30.86 2.67
C GLN A 256 30.61 30.57 2.04
N LEU A 257 29.87 29.57 2.54
CA LEU A 257 28.53 29.22 2.06
C LEU A 257 27.51 30.37 2.24
N LEU A 258 27.58 31.09 3.36
CA LEU A 258 26.76 32.27 3.64
C LEU A 258 27.14 33.50 2.78
N SER A 259 28.35 33.51 2.21
CA SER A 259 28.83 34.60 1.34
C SER A 259 28.54 34.39 -0.16
N VAL A 260 27.98 33.23 -0.53
CA VAL A 260 27.56 32.90 -1.90
C VAL A 260 26.34 33.74 -2.32
N SER A 261 26.24 34.11 -3.61
CA SER A 261 25.11 34.90 -4.11
C SER A 261 23.78 34.14 -4.04
N ALA A 262 22.66 34.87 -3.89
CA ALA A 262 21.33 34.28 -3.91
C ALA A 262 21.04 33.47 -5.18
N GLU A 263 21.64 33.85 -6.32
CA GLU A 263 21.54 33.13 -7.59
C GLU A 263 22.23 31.76 -7.55
N ALA A 264 23.37 31.66 -6.86
CA ALA A 264 24.07 30.40 -6.69
C ALA A 264 23.37 29.51 -5.66
N ILE A 265 22.84 30.05 -4.56
CA ILE A 265 22.00 29.29 -3.61
C ILE A 265 20.74 28.73 -4.29
N ALA A 266 20.08 29.52 -5.14
CA ALA A 266 18.94 29.06 -5.94
C ALA A 266 19.32 27.90 -6.89
N LYS A 267 20.50 27.95 -7.52
CA LYS A 267 21.02 26.84 -8.34
C LYS A 267 21.27 25.58 -7.50
N GLY A 268 21.85 25.71 -6.31
CA GLY A 268 22.05 24.59 -5.39
C GLY A 268 20.74 23.95 -4.93
N LEU A 269 19.71 24.75 -4.64
CA LEU A 269 18.38 24.27 -4.28
C LEU A 269 17.65 23.59 -5.45
N MET A 270 17.85 24.06 -6.69
CA MET A 270 17.31 23.40 -7.89
C MET A 270 17.93 22.01 -8.12
N VAL A 271 19.23 21.86 -7.87
CA VAL A 271 19.94 20.58 -7.97
C VAL A 271 19.44 19.57 -6.92
N LEU A 272 19.13 20.05 -5.72
CA LEU A 272 18.57 19.22 -4.64
C LEU A 272 17.10 18.86 -4.85
N SER A 273 16.38 19.61 -5.67
CA SER A 273 15.00 19.29 -6.04
C SER A 273 14.90 18.30 -7.21
N ASP A 274 16.03 17.92 -7.80
CA ASP A 274 16.13 17.00 -8.94
C ASP A 274 16.37 15.57 -8.43
N GLU A 275 15.27 14.83 -8.20
CA GLU A 275 15.28 13.47 -7.67
C GLU A 275 16.13 12.45 -8.48
N PRO A 276 16.07 12.38 -9.82
CA PRO A 276 16.92 11.45 -10.56
C PRO A 276 18.39 11.80 -10.43
N LEU A 277 18.72 13.09 -10.35
CA LEU A 277 20.10 13.51 -10.14
C LEU A 277 20.62 13.03 -8.78
N LEU A 278 19.80 13.11 -7.72
CA LEU A 278 20.17 12.57 -6.40
C LEU A 278 20.31 11.05 -6.44
N PHE A 279 19.41 10.36 -7.13
CA PHE A 279 19.47 8.91 -7.31
C PHE A 279 20.75 8.47 -8.04
N VAL A 280 21.16 9.16 -9.10
CA VAL A 280 22.42 8.90 -9.82
C VAL A 280 23.64 9.03 -8.90
N HIS A 281 23.68 10.05 -8.02
CA HIS A 281 24.77 10.19 -7.05
C HIS A 281 24.77 9.08 -5.99
N MET A 282 23.59 8.63 -5.57
CA MET A 282 23.43 7.50 -4.66
C MET A 282 23.91 6.19 -5.30
N ALA A 283 23.48 5.93 -6.54
CA ALA A 283 23.89 4.74 -7.30
C ALA A 283 25.41 4.70 -7.51
N ALA A 284 26.03 5.86 -7.75
CA ALA A 284 27.49 5.97 -7.84
C ALA A 284 28.16 5.62 -6.50
N PHE A 285 27.63 6.12 -5.39
CA PHE A 285 28.16 5.80 -4.06
C PHE A 285 28.01 4.32 -3.69
N VAL A 286 26.85 3.73 -3.98
CA VAL A 286 26.61 2.29 -3.80
C VAL A 286 27.57 1.47 -4.67
N SER A 287 27.80 1.88 -5.91
CA SER A 287 28.76 1.24 -6.82
C SER A 287 30.19 1.34 -6.31
N TRP A 288 30.57 2.48 -5.72
CA TRP A 288 31.87 2.65 -5.07
C TRP A 288 32.07 1.68 -3.90
N LEU A 289 31.03 1.46 -3.08
CA LEU A 289 31.08 0.47 -2.00
C LEU A 289 31.24 -0.95 -2.53
N ARG A 290 30.53 -1.30 -3.60
CA ARG A 290 30.62 -2.63 -4.26
C ARG A 290 32.03 -2.94 -4.76
N MET A 291 32.85 -1.93 -5.01
CA MET A 291 34.23 -2.08 -5.48
C MET A 291 35.25 -2.33 -4.33
N LEU A 292 34.87 -2.13 -3.07
CA LEU A 292 35.75 -2.37 -1.91
C LEU A 292 35.83 -3.87 -1.54
N PRO A 293 36.99 -4.36 -1.06
CA PRO A 293 37.10 -5.70 -0.49
C PRO A 293 36.12 -5.94 0.68
N PRO A 294 35.59 -7.16 0.88
CA PRO A 294 34.47 -7.44 1.80
C PRO A 294 34.74 -7.01 3.25
N GLN A 295 35.97 -7.20 3.72
CA GLN A 295 36.42 -6.76 5.05
C GLN A 295 36.37 -5.23 5.24
N TYR A 296 36.65 -4.47 4.18
CA TYR A 296 36.63 -3.01 4.21
C TYR A 296 35.24 -2.47 3.92
N MET A 297 34.49 -3.14 3.04
CA MET A 297 33.08 -2.86 2.82
C MET A 297 32.30 -3.02 4.13
N ALA A 298 32.56 -4.08 4.91
CA ALA A 298 31.94 -4.31 6.22
C ALA A 298 32.31 -3.24 7.26
N GLU A 299 33.58 -2.83 7.35
CA GLU A 299 34.00 -1.74 8.24
C GLU A 299 33.35 -0.41 7.89
N VAL A 300 33.30 -0.08 6.59
CA VAL A 300 32.68 1.15 6.11
C VAL A 300 31.15 1.09 6.28
N ALA A 301 30.50 0.02 5.85
CA ALA A 301 29.05 -0.19 5.91
C ALA A 301 28.51 -0.28 7.35
N GLY A 302 29.22 -0.95 8.26
CA GLY A 302 28.83 -1.09 9.66
C GLY A 302 28.98 0.19 10.48
N GLU A 303 29.83 1.13 10.04
CA GLU A 303 30.05 2.43 10.70
C GLU A 303 29.40 3.61 9.97
N MET A 304 28.82 3.37 8.78
CA MET A 304 28.14 4.38 7.98
C MET A 304 26.92 4.95 8.69
N ARG A 305 26.97 6.26 8.90
CA ARG A 305 25.84 7.07 9.36
C ARG A 305 25.38 7.96 8.21
N ALA A 306 24.11 8.35 8.23
CA ALA A 306 23.55 9.29 7.26
C ALA A 306 24.39 10.57 7.10
N SER A 307 25.07 11.00 8.18
CA SER A 307 25.96 12.16 8.19
C SER A 307 27.14 12.09 7.24
N VAL A 308 27.67 10.90 6.93
CA VAL A 308 28.80 10.70 6.00
C VAL A 308 28.36 10.97 4.55
N LEU A 309 27.19 10.46 4.18
CA LEU A 309 26.65 10.65 2.82
C LEU A 309 26.04 12.04 2.62
N ILE A 310 25.40 12.63 3.64
CA ILE A 310 25.01 14.04 3.60
C ILE A 310 26.22 14.91 3.29
N ASN A 311 27.37 14.62 3.91
CA ASN A 311 28.61 15.33 3.62
C ASN A 311 29.08 15.09 2.17
N PHE A 312 28.99 13.86 1.67
CA PHE A 312 29.30 13.51 0.28
C PHE A 312 28.44 14.31 -0.73
N LEU A 313 27.13 14.44 -0.48
CA LEU A 313 26.23 15.26 -1.29
C LEU A 313 26.56 16.75 -1.18
N LEU A 314 26.86 17.25 0.03
CA LEU A 314 27.26 18.64 0.27
C LEU A 314 28.57 18.98 -0.46
N ILE A 315 29.55 18.07 -0.52
CA ILE A 315 30.80 18.25 -1.28
C ILE A 315 30.50 18.49 -2.76
N ARG A 316 29.54 17.76 -3.35
CA ARG A 316 29.13 17.94 -4.75
C ARG A 316 28.37 19.24 -4.99
N LEU A 317 27.44 19.56 -4.10
CA LEU A 317 26.61 20.77 -4.19
C LEU A 317 27.47 22.03 -4.06
N THR A 318 28.37 22.06 -3.08
CA THR A 318 29.26 23.20 -2.84
C THR A 318 30.33 23.32 -3.94
N GLY A 319 30.79 22.20 -4.51
CA GLY A 319 31.62 22.20 -5.72
C GLY A 319 30.94 22.85 -6.92
N ALA A 320 29.63 22.63 -7.12
CA ALA A 320 28.83 23.31 -8.15
C ALA A 320 28.66 24.83 -7.92
N LEU A 321 28.80 25.27 -6.67
CA LEU A 321 28.83 26.67 -6.24
C LEU A 321 30.24 27.29 -6.28
N GLY A 322 31.25 26.55 -6.74
CA GLY A 322 32.65 26.99 -6.84
C GLY A 322 33.44 26.90 -5.52
N MET A 323 32.94 26.16 -4.53
CA MET A 323 33.60 25.96 -3.24
C MET A 323 34.18 24.55 -3.14
N GLY A 324 35.47 24.44 -2.85
CA GLY A 324 36.12 23.15 -2.55
C GLY A 324 35.90 22.76 -1.09
N VAL A 325 34.74 22.21 -0.76
CA VAL A 325 34.47 21.68 0.58
C VAL A 325 35.09 20.28 0.69
N ARG A 326 35.76 20.03 1.82
CA ARG A 326 36.31 18.71 2.16
C ARG A 326 35.42 18.01 3.17
N MET A 327 35.56 16.69 3.28
CA MET A 327 34.78 15.95 4.27
C MET A 327 35.12 16.44 5.69
N SER A 328 34.09 16.83 6.44
CA SER A 328 34.30 17.47 7.74
C SER A 328 35.02 16.56 8.72
N GLY A 329 36.05 17.11 9.39
CA GLY A 329 36.76 16.43 10.47
C GLY A 329 35.87 16.09 11.67
N LYS A 330 34.67 16.68 11.81
CA LYS A 330 33.68 16.26 12.83
C LYS A 330 32.95 14.99 12.41
N VAL A 331 32.53 14.88 11.15
CA VAL A 331 31.86 13.70 10.58
C VAL A 331 32.83 12.52 10.55
N LEU A 332 34.08 12.75 10.14
CA LEU A 332 35.15 11.75 10.18
C LEU A 332 35.43 11.22 11.60
N ARG A 333 35.39 12.07 12.62
CA ARG A 333 35.62 11.66 14.02
C ARG A 333 34.50 10.80 14.61
N GLN A 334 33.34 10.74 13.98
CA GLN A 334 32.24 9.86 14.40
C GLN A 334 32.48 8.40 13.99
N LEU A 335 33.38 8.16 13.03
CA LEU A 335 33.81 6.83 12.60
C LEU A 335 34.88 6.30 13.55
N ARG A 336 34.80 5.05 13.97
CA ARG A 336 35.76 4.45 14.90
C ARG A 336 37.01 3.98 14.17
N SER A 337 36.89 3.47 12.94
CA SER A 337 38.03 3.02 12.11
C SER A 337 38.86 4.20 11.59
N GLU A 338 40.16 4.23 11.91
CA GLU A 338 41.09 5.25 11.38
C GLU A 338 41.30 5.11 9.87
N ARG A 339 41.25 3.89 9.35
CA ARG A 339 41.41 3.60 7.92
C ARG A 339 40.19 4.03 7.10
N ALA A 340 38.98 3.77 7.60
CA ALA A 340 37.75 4.26 6.96
C ALA A 340 37.74 5.79 6.85
N ARG A 341 38.28 6.50 7.86
CA ARG A 341 38.43 7.96 7.82
C ARG A 341 39.36 8.44 6.70
N GLU A 342 40.51 7.78 6.53
CA GLU A 342 41.49 8.13 5.50
C GLU A 342 40.92 7.92 4.10
N TRP A 343 40.23 6.81 3.85
CA TRP A 343 39.64 6.52 2.54
C TRP A 343 38.50 7.45 2.18
N LEU A 344 37.55 7.69 3.09
CA LEU A 344 36.45 8.61 2.80
C LEU A 344 36.95 10.05 2.62
N SER A 345 37.98 10.46 3.36
CA SER A 345 38.65 11.76 3.17
C SER A 345 39.33 11.87 1.81
N ALA A 346 40.10 10.86 1.40
CA ALA A 346 40.79 10.83 0.11
C ALA A 346 39.81 10.77 -1.08
N SER A 347 38.76 9.96 -0.97
CA SER A 347 37.71 9.82 -2.01
C SER A 347 36.91 11.11 -2.15
N GLY A 348 36.52 11.74 -1.03
CA GLY A 348 35.86 13.04 -1.02
C GLY A 348 36.72 14.14 -1.67
N LEU A 349 38.04 14.10 -1.47
CA LEU A 349 38.97 15.05 -2.10
C LEU A 349 39.08 14.83 -3.62
N ARG A 350 39.19 13.57 -4.08
CA ARG A 350 39.21 13.23 -5.51
C ARG A 350 37.92 13.60 -6.22
N LEU A 351 36.78 13.45 -5.54
CA LEU A 351 35.47 13.86 -6.04
C LEU A 351 35.35 15.40 -6.12
N ALA A 352 35.85 16.13 -5.12
CA ALA A 352 35.82 17.60 -5.08
C ALA A 352 36.73 18.27 -6.13
N GLN A 353 37.78 17.60 -6.59
CA GLN A 353 38.72 18.12 -7.60
C GLN A 353 38.20 18.07 -9.05
N ARG A 354 37.02 17.47 -9.29
CA ARG A 354 36.42 17.41 -10.63
C ARG A 354 35.54 18.64 -10.92
N PRO A 355 35.70 19.30 -12.08
CA PRO A 355 35.00 20.56 -12.36
C PRO A 355 33.50 20.34 -12.54
N ALA A 356 32.68 21.00 -11.71
CA ALA A 356 31.23 21.03 -11.81
C ALA A 356 30.69 21.89 -12.99
N ASP A 357 31.57 22.33 -13.90
CA ASP A 357 31.30 23.24 -15.02
C ASP A 357 30.20 22.77 -15.99
N ARG A 358 29.78 21.49 -15.95
CA ARG A 358 28.72 20.95 -16.81
C ARG A 358 27.31 21.09 -16.24
N LEU A 359 27.14 21.26 -14.92
CA LEU A 359 25.83 21.56 -14.32
C LEU A 359 25.33 22.96 -14.73
N ASN A 360 26.26 23.92 -14.92
CA ASN A 360 25.94 25.32 -15.16
C ASN A 360 25.61 25.68 -16.62
N ARG A 361 26.04 24.87 -17.61
CA ARG A 361 25.94 25.20 -19.05
C ARG A 361 24.51 25.28 -19.61
N HIS A 362 23.50 24.75 -18.91
CA HIS A 362 22.10 24.82 -19.35
C HIS A 362 21.23 25.82 -18.59
N ALA A 363 21.61 26.23 -17.37
CA ALA A 363 20.92 27.31 -16.66
C ALA A 363 20.99 28.65 -17.44
N ASP A 364 22.05 28.83 -18.25
CA ASP A 364 22.22 30.00 -19.12
C ASP A 364 21.27 30.02 -20.33
N VAL A 365 20.71 28.88 -20.75
CA VAL A 365 19.72 28.80 -21.86
C VAL A 365 18.39 29.46 -21.46
N LEU A 366 18.10 29.57 -20.16
CA LEU A 366 16.90 30.21 -19.62
C LEU A 366 17.03 31.72 -19.41
N LYS A 367 18.24 32.30 -19.48
CA LYS A 367 18.47 33.74 -19.29
C LYS A 367 17.63 34.65 -20.21
N PRO A 368 17.38 34.34 -21.49
CA PRO A 368 16.58 35.19 -22.36
C PRO A 368 15.10 35.32 -21.92
N LEU A 369 14.57 34.33 -21.20
CA LEU A 369 13.16 34.28 -20.77
C LEU A 369 12.90 34.98 -19.42
N VAL A 370 13.95 35.29 -18.65
CA VAL A 370 13.84 35.91 -17.30
C VAL A 370 14.11 37.43 -17.33
N VAL A 371 14.83 37.92 -18.34
CA VAL A 371 15.35 39.31 -18.38
C VAL A 371 14.29 40.38 -18.66
N SER A 372 13.07 40.03 -19.05
CA SER A 372 11.98 41.00 -19.32
C SER A 372 11.09 41.33 -18.10
N ALA A 373 11.38 40.79 -16.90
CA ALA A 373 10.50 40.86 -15.72
C ALA A 373 10.79 41.99 -14.68
N GLN A 374 11.59 43.03 -14.99
CA GLN A 374 12.11 43.92 -13.93
C GLN A 374 11.21 45.07 -13.45
N ARG A 375 9.98 45.28 -13.93
CA ARG A 375 9.14 46.40 -13.45
C ARG A 375 7.62 46.12 -13.48
N ALA A 376 7.08 45.40 -12.49
CA ALA A 376 5.65 45.48 -12.17
C ALA A 376 5.41 45.31 -10.65
N PRO A 377 4.70 46.24 -9.98
CA PRO A 377 4.43 46.15 -8.55
C PRO A 377 3.26 45.18 -8.25
N LEU A 378 3.47 44.30 -7.26
CA LEU A 378 2.49 43.30 -6.81
C LEU A 378 1.32 43.94 -6.03
N LYS A 379 0.09 43.62 -6.41
CA LYS A 379 -1.12 43.74 -5.57
C LYS A 379 -1.92 42.43 -5.62
N PRO A 380 -2.48 41.96 -4.48
CA PRO A 380 -3.28 40.74 -4.45
C PRO A 380 -4.73 41.04 -4.83
N THR A 381 -5.37 40.20 -5.65
CA THR A 381 -6.84 40.22 -5.89
C THR A 381 -7.31 38.84 -6.41
N PRO A 382 -8.63 38.55 -6.49
CA PRO A 382 -9.36 37.64 -5.60
C PRO A 382 -9.86 36.34 -6.27
N VAL A 383 -10.49 35.51 -5.45
CA VAL A 383 -10.97 34.12 -5.64
C VAL A 383 -12.14 33.96 -6.63
N GLY A 384 -12.12 32.92 -7.48
CA GLY A 384 -13.27 32.38 -8.24
C GLY A 384 -13.08 30.90 -8.66
N PRO A 385 -14.14 30.06 -8.78
CA PRO A 385 -14.05 28.58 -8.89
C PRO A 385 -14.15 27.97 -10.30
N LEU A 386 -13.76 26.69 -10.43
CA LEU A 386 -13.58 25.91 -11.68
C LEU A 386 -14.55 24.70 -11.73
N HIS A 387 -14.89 24.20 -12.93
CA HIS A 387 -15.86 23.12 -13.19
C HIS A 387 -15.18 21.85 -13.75
N ILE A 388 -15.59 20.66 -13.30
CA ILE A 388 -15.19 19.35 -13.86
C ILE A 388 -16.44 18.51 -14.14
N THR A 389 -16.43 17.76 -15.25
CA THR A 389 -17.50 16.84 -15.67
C THR A 389 -16.92 15.43 -15.87
N PRO A 390 -17.50 14.40 -15.25
CA PRO A 390 -17.38 13.01 -15.69
C PRO A 390 -18.64 12.57 -16.45
N GLU A 391 -18.46 11.67 -17.42
CA GLU A 391 -19.51 11.17 -18.30
C GLU A 391 -20.67 10.51 -17.50
N HIS A 392 -21.87 11.08 -17.66
CA HIS A 392 -23.20 10.59 -17.24
C HIS A 392 -23.83 11.06 -15.89
N SER A 393 -23.47 12.23 -15.33
CA SER A 393 -24.28 12.92 -14.30
C SER A 393 -24.11 14.46 -14.34
N PRO A 394 -25.06 15.27 -13.79
CA PRO A 394 -25.00 16.74 -13.83
C PRO A 394 -23.91 17.34 -12.89
N PRO A 395 -23.34 18.52 -13.21
CA PRO A 395 -22.07 19.02 -12.67
C PRO A 395 -22.12 19.52 -11.21
N LEU A 396 -21.07 19.18 -10.43
CA LEU A 396 -20.83 19.66 -9.06
C LEU A 396 -19.69 20.71 -9.03
N ALA A 397 -19.83 21.77 -8.23
CA ALA A 397 -18.86 22.86 -8.10
C ALA A 397 -18.19 22.86 -6.70
N VAL A 398 -16.86 22.90 -6.65
CA VAL A 398 -16.07 23.00 -5.40
C VAL A 398 -15.10 24.19 -5.49
N SER A 399 -14.86 24.86 -4.35
CA SER A 399 -14.18 26.14 -4.24
C SER A 399 -12.75 26.08 -3.68
N ASN A 400 -11.84 26.84 -4.33
CA ASN A 400 -10.70 27.62 -3.79
C ASN A 400 -9.36 26.86 -3.53
N PRO A 401 -8.14 27.49 -3.35
CA PRO A 401 -7.67 28.88 -3.49
C PRO A 401 -6.29 29.11 -4.17
N ALA A 402 -5.98 30.40 -4.39
CA ALA A 402 -4.67 31.10 -4.36
C ALA A 402 -3.35 30.34 -4.63
N ALA A 403 -2.62 30.88 -5.63
CA ALA A 403 -1.18 30.75 -5.77
C ALA A 403 -0.44 31.15 -4.47
N VAL A 404 0.06 30.13 -3.78
CA VAL A 404 1.03 30.26 -2.72
C VAL A 404 2.29 29.55 -3.22
N VAL A 405 3.39 30.30 -3.38
CA VAL A 405 4.72 29.70 -3.23
C VAL A 405 4.80 29.23 -1.78
N ARG A 406 4.72 27.91 -1.53
CA ARG A 406 4.94 27.13 -0.29
C ARG A 406 4.08 25.87 -0.46
N GLU A 407 4.55 24.64 -0.42
CA GLU A 407 5.53 24.04 0.50
C GLU A 407 5.97 22.70 -0.14
N LYS A 408 7.19 22.60 -0.69
CA LYS A 408 7.85 21.29 -0.92
C LYS A 408 8.40 20.74 0.42
N SER A 409 7.63 20.86 1.50
CA SER A 409 8.01 20.37 2.84
C SER A 409 7.63 18.90 3.07
N HIS A 410 6.84 18.30 2.17
CA HIS A 410 6.39 16.91 2.28
C HIS A 410 6.74 16.12 1.02
N GLY A 411 7.67 15.16 1.15
CA GLY A 411 8.12 14.30 0.07
C GLY A 411 7.07 13.26 -0.35
N SER A 412 6.92 13.09 -1.65
CA SER A 412 6.01 12.18 -2.35
C SER A 412 6.66 10.86 -2.79
N THR A 413 8.00 10.78 -2.81
CA THR A 413 8.76 9.56 -3.15
C THR A 413 9.24 8.80 -1.92
N ARG A 414 8.96 7.48 -1.91
CA ARG A 414 9.31 6.54 -0.83
C ARG A 414 9.92 5.27 -1.40
N LEU A 415 11.09 4.87 -0.88
CA LEU A 415 11.66 3.56 -1.17
C LEU A 415 10.87 2.49 -0.42
N SER A 416 10.09 1.69 -1.15
CA SER A 416 9.45 0.47 -0.64
C SER A 416 10.20 -0.76 -1.14
N LYS A 417 10.23 -1.81 -0.31
CA LYS A 417 10.69 -3.12 -0.73
C LYS A 417 9.60 -3.75 -1.59
N HIS A 418 9.92 -4.10 -2.83
CA HIS A 418 9.05 -4.95 -3.65
C HIS A 418 9.12 -6.37 -3.07
N GLU A 419 8.01 -6.81 -2.48
CA GLU A 419 7.85 -8.16 -1.92
C GLU A 419 7.14 -9.01 -2.98
N PRO A 420 7.72 -10.12 -3.46
CA PRO A 420 7.03 -11.03 -4.37
C PRO A 420 5.69 -11.46 -3.75
N HIS A 421 4.59 -11.21 -4.45
CA HIS A 421 3.24 -11.46 -3.97
C HIS A 421 2.46 -12.29 -5.00
N ASP A 422 2.18 -13.54 -4.65
CA ASP A 422 1.36 -14.43 -5.45
C ASP A 422 -0.13 -14.21 -5.13
N ASP A 423 -0.89 -13.61 -6.05
CA ASP A 423 -2.33 -13.42 -5.93
C ASP A 423 -3.10 -14.26 -6.96
N ALA A 424 -4.23 -14.81 -6.55
CA ALA A 424 -5.20 -15.51 -7.37
C ALA A 424 -6.61 -14.97 -7.04
N PRO A 425 -6.95 -13.77 -7.52
CA PRO A 425 -8.20 -13.09 -7.16
C PRO A 425 -9.40 -13.90 -7.70
N ALA A 426 -10.19 -14.47 -6.80
CA ALA A 426 -11.41 -15.19 -7.13
C ALA A 426 -12.48 -14.96 -6.08
N GLN A 427 -13.61 -14.36 -6.47
CA GLN A 427 -14.66 -14.04 -5.52
C GLN A 427 -15.32 -15.30 -4.96
N SER A 428 -15.47 -15.37 -3.63
CA SER A 428 -16.13 -16.49 -2.97
C SER A 428 -17.58 -16.63 -3.44
N LYS A 429 -18.03 -17.88 -3.57
CA LYS A 429 -19.39 -18.20 -4.02
C LYS A 429 -20.18 -18.88 -2.91
N ASN A 430 -21.47 -18.52 -2.78
CA ASN A 430 -22.39 -19.29 -1.95
C ASN A 430 -22.73 -20.65 -2.64
N PRO A 431 -23.39 -21.59 -1.94
CA PRO A 431 -23.86 -22.85 -2.54
C PRO A 431 -24.80 -22.73 -3.75
N ASN A 432 -25.47 -21.58 -3.94
CA ASN A 432 -26.29 -21.32 -5.13
C ASN A 432 -25.45 -20.87 -6.35
N GLY A 433 -24.18 -20.52 -6.16
CA GLY A 433 -23.26 -20.06 -7.20
C GLY A 433 -23.15 -18.54 -7.32
N ASP A 434 -23.85 -17.79 -6.47
CA ASP A 434 -23.80 -16.33 -6.44
C ASP A 434 -22.53 -15.85 -5.73
N SER A 435 -22.00 -14.70 -6.14
CA SER A 435 -20.95 -14.01 -5.38
C SER A 435 -21.45 -13.70 -3.98
N ALA A 436 -20.66 -14.03 -2.96
CA ALA A 436 -21.07 -13.82 -1.57
C ALA A 436 -19.87 -13.60 -0.64
N ASP A 437 -20.05 -12.67 0.30
CA ASP A 437 -19.10 -12.42 1.38
C ASP A 437 -19.48 -13.20 2.65
N THR A 438 -18.67 -13.11 3.70
CA THR A 438 -18.96 -13.71 5.01
C THR A 438 -20.23 -13.08 5.58
N ALA A 439 -20.94 -13.79 6.44
CA ALA A 439 -22.10 -13.25 7.14
C ALA A 439 -21.75 -11.96 7.90
N ALA A 440 -20.53 -11.85 8.43
CA ALA A 440 -20.05 -10.67 9.15
C ALA A 440 -19.74 -9.45 8.26
N GLN A 441 -19.53 -9.64 6.95
CA GLN A 441 -19.14 -8.58 6.01
C GLN A 441 -20.23 -8.29 4.97
N THR A 442 -21.24 -9.17 4.86
CA THR A 442 -22.38 -9.00 3.98
C THR A 442 -23.24 -7.84 4.46
N GLN A 443 -23.63 -6.94 3.54
CA GLN A 443 -24.52 -5.84 3.85
C GLN A 443 -25.91 -6.36 4.24
N THR A 444 -26.44 -5.84 5.35
CA THR A 444 -27.77 -6.14 5.89
C THR A 444 -28.52 -4.84 6.23
N SER A 445 -29.82 -4.92 6.53
CA SER A 445 -30.63 -3.79 7.03
C SER A 445 -31.34 -4.19 8.34
N GLY A 446 -30.59 -4.14 9.45
CA GLY A 446 -31.06 -4.42 10.81
C GLY A 446 -31.43 -5.89 11.12
N CYS A 447 -31.52 -6.74 10.10
CA CYS A 447 -31.81 -8.17 10.18
C CYS A 447 -30.81 -8.96 9.34
N PRO A 448 -30.51 -10.22 9.67
CA PRO A 448 -29.53 -11.05 8.96
C PRO A 448 -29.94 -11.50 7.53
N VAL A 449 -30.74 -10.71 6.82
CA VAL A 449 -31.02 -10.90 5.39
C VAL A 449 -29.95 -10.20 4.57
N SER A 450 -29.29 -10.93 3.68
CA SER A 450 -28.29 -10.43 2.73
C SER A 450 -28.91 -9.44 1.75
N MET A 451 -28.43 -8.20 1.69
CA MET A 451 -28.88 -7.21 0.69
C MET A 451 -28.34 -7.49 -0.72
N VAL A 452 -27.55 -8.55 -0.89
CA VAL A 452 -27.01 -8.99 -2.19
C VAL A 452 -27.91 -10.07 -2.79
N THR A 453 -28.10 -11.15 -2.04
CA THR A 453 -28.72 -12.39 -2.52
C THR A 453 -30.12 -12.61 -1.97
N GLY A 454 -30.47 -11.90 -0.88
CA GLY A 454 -31.70 -12.06 -0.09
C GLY A 454 -31.77 -13.34 0.72
N GLU A 455 -30.65 -14.04 0.89
CA GLU A 455 -30.54 -15.16 1.82
C GLU A 455 -30.59 -14.70 3.28
N GLU A 456 -31.18 -15.51 4.16
CA GLU A 456 -30.94 -15.41 5.60
C GLU A 456 -29.53 -15.95 5.93
N LEU A 457 -28.77 -15.19 6.71
CA LEU A 457 -27.42 -15.45 7.20
C LEU A 457 -27.39 -15.39 8.74
N LEU A 458 -27.97 -16.39 9.39
CA LEU A 458 -28.18 -16.40 10.83
C LEU A 458 -27.04 -17.14 11.54
N THR A 459 -26.17 -16.41 12.24
CA THR A 459 -25.11 -16.97 13.09
C THR A 459 -25.49 -16.88 14.56
N LEU A 460 -25.34 -17.98 15.30
CA LEU A 460 -25.66 -18.08 16.73
C LEU A 460 -24.52 -18.76 17.49
N ASP A 461 -24.21 -18.23 18.67
CA ASP A 461 -23.18 -18.76 19.56
C ASP A 461 -23.77 -19.85 20.46
N ASP A 462 -23.21 -21.05 20.39
CA ASP A 462 -23.72 -22.24 21.10
C ASP A 462 -22.76 -22.72 22.20
N GLY A 463 -21.59 -22.09 22.36
CA GLY A 463 -20.67 -22.36 23.45
C GLY A 463 -19.27 -21.81 23.23
N THR A 464 -18.47 -21.75 24.30
CA THR A 464 -17.09 -21.23 24.24
C THR A 464 -16.13 -22.22 24.89
N LEU A 465 -14.99 -22.45 24.22
CA LEU A 465 -13.80 -23.06 24.79
C LEU A 465 -12.85 -21.95 25.20
N ASP A 466 -12.55 -21.87 26.50
CA ASP A 466 -11.60 -20.92 27.04
C ASP A 466 -10.16 -21.48 26.98
N GLY A 467 -9.19 -20.57 27.00
CA GLY A 467 -7.78 -20.91 26.86
C GLY A 467 -6.99 -19.74 26.28
N ARG A 468 -5.72 -19.99 25.92
CA ARG A 468 -4.87 -19.00 25.25
C ARG A 468 -5.36 -18.64 23.85
N LEU A 469 -5.88 -19.65 23.13
CA LEU A 469 -6.64 -19.48 21.91
C LEU A 469 -8.12 -19.77 22.22
N PRO A 470 -8.90 -18.76 22.66
CA PRO A 470 -10.33 -18.95 22.91
C PRO A 470 -11.06 -19.25 21.61
N PHE A 471 -12.06 -20.12 21.67
CA PHE A 471 -12.84 -20.53 20.51
C PHE A 471 -14.33 -20.52 20.83
N VAL A 472 -15.12 -19.85 19.97
CA VAL A 472 -16.58 -19.85 20.06
C VAL A 472 -17.12 -20.87 19.07
N PHE A 473 -17.85 -21.86 19.57
CA PHE A 473 -18.60 -22.78 18.72
C PHE A 473 -19.89 -22.09 18.30
N THR A 474 -20.01 -21.80 17.02
CA THR A 474 -21.22 -21.21 16.43
C THR A 474 -21.93 -22.21 15.56
N ARG A 475 -23.26 -22.07 15.48
CA ARG A 475 -24.07 -22.62 14.39
C ARG A 475 -24.45 -21.50 13.44
N LEU A 476 -24.60 -21.84 12.17
CA LEU A 476 -24.93 -20.89 11.13
C LEU A 476 -25.99 -21.47 10.21
N TYR A 477 -27.07 -20.74 9.96
CA TYR A 477 -28.02 -21.04 8.90
C TYR A 477 -27.78 -20.13 7.70
N ARG A 478 -27.69 -20.74 6.51
CA ARG A 478 -27.58 -20.03 5.22
C ARG A 478 -28.64 -20.57 4.27
N THR A 479 -29.45 -19.67 3.70
CA THR A 479 -30.56 -20.09 2.82
C THR A 479 -30.11 -20.83 1.57
N SER A 480 -29.02 -20.41 0.92
CA SER A 480 -28.48 -21.17 -0.23
C SER A 480 -27.97 -22.55 0.14
N ALA A 481 -27.71 -22.84 1.42
CA ALA A 481 -27.33 -24.16 1.89
C ALA A 481 -28.53 -25.05 2.25
N ALA A 482 -29.78 -24.63 1.99
CA ALA A 482 -30.99 -25.34 2.43
C ALA A 482 -31.05 -26.83 2.04
N ASP A 483 -30.46 -27.23 0.90
CA ASP A 483 -30.39 -28.63 0.48
C ASP A 483 -29.11 -29.37 0.92
N LEU A 484 -28.17 -28.68 1.57
CA LEU A 484 -26.93 -29.23 2.12
C LEU A 484 -27.12 -29.65 3.58
N ASP A 485 -26.60 -30.83 3.92
CA ASP A 485 -26.52 -31.33 5.29
C ASP A 485 -25.07 -31.67 5.60
N VAL A 486 -24.45 -30.86 6.47
CA VAL A 486 -23.06 -31.03 6.92
C VAL A 486 -22.98 -31.49 8.38
N GLY A 487 -24.05 -32.11 8.89
CA GLY A 487 -24.08 -32.73 10.21
C GLY A 487 -24.79 -31.91 11.30
N LEU A 488 -25.25 -30.68 11.01
CA LEU A 488 -26.13 -29.91 11.90
C LEU A 488 -27.56 -29.78 11.32
N GLY A 489 -27.90 -30.62 10.35
CA GLY A 489 -29.17 -30.59 9.65
C GLY A 489 -29.15 -29.66 8.43
N ARG A 490 -30.20 -29.77 7.62
CA ARG A 490 -30.31 -29.08 6.33
C ARG A 490 -30.32 -27.56 6.47
N GLY A 491 -29.49 -26.87 5.70
CA GLY A 491 -29.31 -25.41 5.77
C GLY A 491 -28.38 -24.92 6.89
N TRP A 492 -27.99 -25.80 7.81
CA TRP A 492 -27.17 -25.46 8.96
C TRP A 492 -25.75 -26.00 8.86
N SER A 493 -24.79 -25.18 9.28
CA SER A 493 -23.38 -25.52 9.45
C SER A 493 -22.90 -25.07 10.84
N HIS A 494 -21.62 -25.29 11.14
CA HIS A 494 -21.02 -24.88 12.41
C HIS A 494 -19.56 -24.44 12.25
N ALA A 495 -19.01 -23.76 13.25
CA ALA A 495 -17.67 -23.15 13.26
C ALA A 495 -16.48 -24.08 12.96
N LEU A 496 -16.67 -25.40 12.93
CA LEU A 496 -15.63 -26.39 12.61
C LEU A 496 -15.87 -27.09 11.27
N ALA A 497 -16.91 -26.71 10.51
CA ALA A 497 -17.33 -27.35 9.27
C ALA A 497 -16.48 -26.98 8.03
N HIS A 498 -15.22 -26.60 8.24
CA HIS A 498 -14.30 -26.30 7.14
C HIS A 498 -13.74 -27.56 6.50
N ARG A 499 -13.52 -27.52 5.18
CA ARG A 499 -12.86 -28.59 4.42
C ARG A 499 -12.17 -28.04 3.17
N LEU A 500 -11.24 -28.81 2.62
CA LEU A 500 -10.67 -28.56 1.29
C LEU A 500 -11.12 -29.66 0.34
N GLU A 501 -11.58 -29.23 -0.84
CA GLU A 501 -11.88 -30.09 -1.99
C GLU A 501 -10.69 -29.97 -2.95
N LEU A 502 -9.91 -31.04 -3.09
CA LEU A 502 -8.67 -31.08 -3.88
C LEU A 502 -8.97 -31.65 -5.28
N GLU A 503 -8.78 -30.84 -6.32
CA GLU A 503 -9.05 -31.21 -7.71
C GLU A 503 -7.87 -30.84 -8.62
N GLY A 504 -7.00 -31.81 -8.91
CA GLY A 504 -5.82 -31.60 -9.76
C GLY A 504 -4.86 -30.57 -9.16
N GLU A 505 -4.63 -29.46 -9.87
CA GLU A 505 -3.79 -28.34 -9.41
C GLU A 505 -4.58 -27.23 -8.71
N GLN A 506 -5.85 -27.48 -8.36
CA GLN A 506 -6.72 -26.53 -7.66
C GLN A 506 -7.18 -27.07 -6.31
N VAL A 507 -7.36 -26.14 -5.38
CA VAL A 507 -7.89 -26.38 -4.04
C VAL A 507 -9.10 -25.47 -3.84
N THR A 508 -10.26 -26.04 -3.56
CA THR A 508 -11.44 -25.27 -3.17
C THR A 508 -11.61 -25.38 -1.67
N TRP A 509 -11.41 -24.27 -0.97
CA TRP A 509 -11.76 -24.14 0.43
C TRP A 509 -13.27 -23.94 0.56
N VAL A 510 -13.93 -24.88 1.26
CA VAL A 510 -15.31 -24.69 1.73
C VAL A 510 -15.28 -24.30 3.19
N ASP A 511 -15.72 -23.09 3.47
CA ASP A 511 -15.68 -22.51 4.81
C ASP A 511 -16.87 -22.96 5.69
N GLN A 512 -16.86 -22.54 6.95
CA GLN A 512 -17.90 -22.81 7.93
C GLN A 512 -19.27 -22.27 7.55
N GLU A 513 -19.36 -21.35 6.57
CA GLU A 513 -20.61 -20.81 6.05
C GLU A 513 -21.06 -21.49 4.75
N ASN A 514 -20.39 -22.58 4.36
CA ASN A 514 -20.52 -23.28 3.08
C ASN A 514 -20.13 -22.44 1.84
N ARG A 515 -19.42 -21.33 2.01
CA ARG A 515 -18.90 -20.57 0.86
C ARG A 515 -17.69 -21.29 0.27
N ARG A 516 -17.51 -21.15 -1.04
CA ARG A 516 -16.46 -21.79 -1.81
C ARG A 516 -15.47 -20.74 -2.31
N THR A 517 -14.21 -20.92 -1.97
CA THR A 517 -13.09 -20.07 -2.41
C THR A 517 -12.02 -20.94 -3.03
N THR A 518 -11.65 -20.65 -4.28
CA THR A 518 -10.68 -21.46 -5.03
C THR A 518 -9.30 -20.84 -4.97
N PHE A 519 -8.29 -21.69 -4.83
CA PHE A 519 -6.88 -21.36 -4.88
C PHE A 519 -6.15 -22.33 -5.82
N PRO A 520 -5.07 -21.91 -6.49
CA PRO A 520 -4.08 -22.84 -7.02
C PRO A 520 -3.44 -23.64 -5.87
N LEU A 521 -3.04 -24.88 -6.13
CA LEU A 521 -2.36 -25.72 -5.15
C LEU A 521 -0.98 -25.13 -4.80
N PRO A 522 -0.68 -24.83 -3.52
CA PRO A 522 0.63 -24.34 -3.11
C PRO A 522 1.74 -25.34 -3.44
N SER A 523 2.92 -24.82 -3.74
CA SER A 523 4.10 -25.63 -4.03
C SER A 523 5.33 -25.08 -3.31
N ALA A 524 6.44 -25.80 -3.31
CA ALA A 524 7.69 -25.29 -2.77
C ALA A 524 8.19 -24.01 -3.49
N GLN A 525 7.73 -23.74 -4.73
CA GLN A 525 8.04 -22.52 -5.47
C GLN A 525 7.10 -21.36 -5.12
N ARG A 526 5.84 -21.68 -4.79
CA ARG A 526 4.77 -20.73 -4.42
C ARG A 526 4.14 -21.18 -3.10
N PRO A 527 4.87 -21.02 -1.98
CA PRO A 527 4.44 -21.58 -0.70
C PRO A 527 3.29 -20.81 -0.06
N ALA A 528 3.01 -19.59 -0.52
CA ALA A 528 1.91 -18.76 -0.06
C ALA A 528 1.20 -18.17 -1.28
N ILE A 529 -0.12 -18.34 -1.36
CA ILE A 529 -0.95 -17.77 -2.42
C ILE A 529 -2.12 -17.03 -1.77
N HIS A 530 -2.25 -15.76 -2.12
CA HIS A 530 -3.32 -14.89 -1.66
C HIS A 530 -4.50 -14.95 -2.63
N ASN A 531 -5.69 -14.64 -2.11
CA ASN A 531 -6.87 -14.32 -2.90
C ASN A 531 -7.42 -13.00 -2.35
N SER A 532 -7.07 -11.91 -3.03
CA SER A 532 -7.43 -10.55 -2.64
C SER A 532 -8.94 -10.33 -2.52
N LEU A 533 -9.75 -10.88 -3.43
CA LEU A 533 -11.22 -10.76 -3.40
C LEU A 533 -11.84 -11.48 -2.19
N ALA A 534 -11.36 -12.67 -1.85
CA ALA A 534 -11.83 -13.41 -0.69
C ALA A 534 -11.18 -12.95 0.64
N ARG A 535 -10.14 -12.11 0.57
CA ARG A 535 -9.32 -11.66 1.71
C ARG A 535 -8.75 -12.84 2.51
N ALA A 536 -8.39 -13.90 1.81
CA ALA A 536 -7.90 -15.15 2.37
C ALA A 536 -6.61 -15.57 1.68
N ALA A 537 -5.84 -16.45 2.32
CA ALA A 537 -4.61 -16.97 1.76
C ALA A 537 -4.44 -18.44 2.14
N ILE A 538 -3.77 -19.19 1.25
CA ILE A 538 -3.40 -20.58 1.46
C ILE A 538 -1.87 -20.69 1.52
N TYR A 539 -1.37 -21.50 2.45
CA TYR A 539 0.05 -21.71 2.71
C TYR A 539 0.37 -23.20 2.72
N LEU A 540 1.59 -23.53 2.30
CA LEU A 540 2.19 -24.83 2.55
C LEU A 540 2.70 -24.86 4.01
N GLY A 541 2.23 -25.84 4.79
CA GLY A 541 2.61 -26.03 6.19
C GLY A 541 4.03 -26.57 6.36
N ALA A 542 4.49 -26.62 7.61
CA ALA A 542 5.81 -27.15 7.96
C ALA A 542 5.85 -28.68 7.90
N GLU A 543 4.71 -29.33 8.14
CA GLU A 543 4.54 -30.76 8.06
C GLU A 543 4.23 -31.19 6.62
N ALA A 544 4.64 -32.41 6.25
CA ALA A 544 4.36 -32.94 4.92
C ALA A 544 2.83 -32.99 4.68
N ASP A 545 2.41 -32.52 3.50
CA ASP A 545 1.02 -32.48 3.05
C ASP A 545 0.07 -31.61 3.91
N GLU A 546 0.61 -30.76 4.80
CA GLU A 546 -0.18 -29.80 5.56
C GLU A 546 -0.46 -28.56 4.70
N LEU A 547 -1.73 -28.18 4.62
CA LEU A 547 -2.18 -26.92 4.03
C LEU A 547 -2.77 -26.04 5.12
N ILE A 548 -2.39 -24.77 5.15
CA ILE A 548 -2.86 -23.80 6.13
C ILE A 548 -3.68 -22.73 5.41
N ILE A 549 -4.89 -22.45 5.89
CA ILE A 549 -5.70 -21.32 5.42
C ILE A 549 -5.66 -20.20 6.46
N ALA A 550 -5.35 -18.98 6.01
CA ALA A 550 -5.64 -17.76 6.74
C ALA A 550 -6.89 -17.09 6.15
N GLN A 551 -7.82 -16.73 7.02
CA GLN A 551 -9.10 -16.10 6.66
C GLN A 551 -9.13 -14.66 7.18
N PRO A 552 -10.02 -13.78 6.68
CA PRO A 552 -10.03 -12.40 7.10
C PRO A 552 -10.42 -12.25 8.57
N GLY A 553 -9.65 -11.42 9.31
CA GLY A 553 -9.91 -11.05 10.69
C GLY A 553 -8.64 -10.97 11.53
N GLU A 554 -8.51 -9.94 12.36
CA GLU A 554 -7.30 -9.69 13.17
C GLU A 554 -6.97 -10.85 14.13
N ASN A 555 -8.01 -11.52 14.64
CA ASN A 555 -7.90 -12.66 15.57
C ASN A 555 -8.41 -13.96 14.94
N ALA A 556 -8.50 -14.02 13.60
CA ALA A 556 -8.93 -15.24 12.93
C ALA A 556 -7.84 -16.33 13.08
N PRO A 557 -8.19 -17.55 13.50
CA PRO A 557 -7.22 -18.62 13.61
C PRO A 557 -6.76 -19.08 12.22
N PHE A 558 -5.49 -19.49 12.13
CA PHE A 558 -4.98 -20.28 11.03
C PHE A 558 -5.58 -21.68 11.08
N LEU A 559 -6.14 -22.12 9.97
CA LEU A 559 -6.83 -23.40 9.84
C LEU A 559 -5.88 -24.42 9.22
N HIS A 560 -5.57 -25.50 9.92
CA HIS A 560 -4.63 -26.53 9.46
C HIS A 560 -5.37 -27.74 8.88
N PHE A 561 -5.05 -28.11 7.65
CA PHE A 561 -5.67 -29.22 6.92
C PHE A 561 -4.65 -30.29 6.56
N ARG A 562 -5.10 -31.55 6.58
CA ARG A 562 -4.40 -32.71 6.00
C ARG A 562 -5.42 -33.56 5.27
N ASP A 563 -5.08 -34.02 4.06
CA ASP A 563 -5.98 -34.78 3.19
C ASP A 563 -7.37 -34.12 3.03
N GLY A 564 -7.40 -32.78 2.97
CA GLY A 564 -8.61 -31.98 2.87
C GLY A 564 -9.46 -31.85 4.14
N HIS A 565 -9.05 -32.46 5.25
CA HIS A 565 -9.75 -32.40 6.53
C HIS A 565 -9.10 -31.44 7.51
N LEU A 566 -9.90 -30.63 8.21
CA LEU A 566 -9.42 -29.78 9.31
C LEU A 566 -8.87 -30.64 10.45
N THR A 567 -7.67 -30.31 10.93
CA THR A 567 -6.92 -31.05 11.97
C THR A 567 -6.56 -30.21 13.18
N ALA A 568 -6.36 -28.90 12.99
CA ALA A 568 -6.06 -27.97 14.08
C ALA A 568 -6.39 -26.53 13.70
N LEU A 569 -6.44 -25.68 14.73
CA LEU A 569 -6.52 -24.23 14.61
C LEU A 569 -5.33 -23.65 15.39
N SER A 570 -4.67 -22.62 14.88
CA SER A 570 -3.61 -21.93 15.62
C SER A 570 -3.71 -20.41 15.50
N ASP A 571 -3.02 -19.69 16.38
CA ASP A 571 -2.83 -18.24 16.27
C ASP A 571 -1.39 -17.89 15.86
N ARG A 572 -1.10 -16.58 15.78
CA ARG A 572 0.23 -16.06 15.46
C ARG A 572 1.32 -16.37 16.50
N TYR A 573 0.95 -16.88 17.67
CA TYR A 573 1.85 -17.31 18.75
C TYR A 573 2.02 -18.82 18.80
N ASP A 574 1.44 -19.57 17.84
CA ASP A 574 1.42 -21.03 17.78
C ASP A 574 0.66 -21.67 18.97
N ASN A 575 -0.23 -20.91 19.63
CA ASN A 575 -1.21 -21.53 20.52
C ASN A 575 -2.16 -22.36 19.64
N ARG A 576 -2.28 -23.66 19.91
CA ARG A 576 -2.94 -24.61 19.01
C ARG A 576 -4.11 -25.32 19.67
N LEU A 577 -5.26 -25.32 18.99
CA LEU A 577 -6.38 -26.21 19.29
C LEU A 577 -6.31 -27.42 18.36
N THR A 578 -6.40 -28.62 18.93
CA THR A 578 -6.25 -29.88 18.17
C THR A 578 -7.58 -30.62 18.06
N LEU A 579 -7.84 -31.20 16.89
CA LEU A 579 -9.07 -31.93 16.61
C LEU A 579 -8.84 -33.43 16.70
N GLN A 580 -9.77 -34.13 17.36
CA GLN A 580 -9.88 -35.59 17.33
C GLN A 580 -11.13 -35.95 16.54
N ARG A 581 -11.06 -37.05 15.78
CA ARG A 581 -12.18 -37.56 14.97
C ARG A 581 -12.62 -38.94 15.46
N ASN A 582 -13.90 -39.24 15.27
CA ASN A 582 -14.45 -40.57 15.50
C ASN A 582 -14.11 -41.51 14.33
N ILE A 583 -14.53 -42.78 14.43
CA ILE A 583 -14.32 -43.80 13.39
C ILE A 583 -15.05 -43.51 12.06
N HIS A 584 -16.07 -42.65 12.08
CA HIS A 584 -16.82 -42.22 10.89
C HIS A 584 -16.20 -40.98 10.23
N GLY A 585 -15.13 -40.43 10.81
CA GLY A 585 -14.45 -39.24 10.34
C GLY A 585 -15.05 -37.93 10.84
N ASP A 586 -16.08 -37.92 11.69
CA ASP A 586 -16.63 -36.68 12.25
C ASP A 586 -15.76 -36.18 13.42
N ILE A 587 -15.69 -34.86 13.60
CA ILE A 587 -14.93 -34.25 14.70
C ILE A 587 -15.59 -34.61 16.03
N SER A 588 -14.92 -35.36 16.89
CA SER A 588 -15.44 -35.78 18.20
C SER A 588 -14.98 -34.90 19.36
N ARG A 589 -13.81 -34.26 19.23
CA ARG A 589 -13.26 -33.38 20.28
C ARG A 589 -12.38 -32.26 19.69
N LEU A 590 -12.48 -31.06 20.27
CA LEU A 590 -11.58 -29.92 20.08
C LEU A 590 -10.86 -29.65 21.41
N ASP A 591 -9.56 -29.91 21.49
CA ASP A 591 -8.75 -29.82 22.71
C ASP A 591 -7.84 -28.60 22.68
N ASN A 592 -7.79 -27.84 23.78
CA ASN A 592 -6.93 -26.66 23.92
C ASN A 592 -5.51 -26.95 24.42
N GLY A 593 -5.16 -28.21 24.68
CA GLY A 593 -3.84 -28.63 25.17
C GLY A 593 -3.57 -28.27 26.64
N ALA A 594 -4.53 -27.64 27.32
CA ALA A 594 -4.48 -27.24 28.72
C ALA A 594 -5.53 -27.97 29.59
N GLY A 595 -5.91 -29.18 29.16
CA GLY A 595 -6.85 -30.03 29.88
C GLY A 595 -8.31 -29.58 29.82
N ARG A 596 -8.69 -28.82 28.79
CA ARG A 596 -10.08 -28.44 28.51
C ARG A 596 -10.40 -28.68 27.04
N ALA A 597 -11.62 -29.11 26.76
CA ALA A 597 -12.02 -29.44 25.41
C ALA A 597 -13.52 -29.25 25.20
N LEU A 598 -13.92 -29.06 23.93
CA LEU A 598 -15.30 -29.28 23.51
C LEU A 598 -15.42 -30.69 22.97
N ARG A 599 -16.41 -31.46 23.45
CA ARG A 599 -16.79 -32.74 22.90
C ARG A 599 -18.05 -32.59 22.06
N LEU A 600 -17.99 -33.07 20.84
CA LEU A 600 -19.12 -33.08 19.91
C LEU A 600 -19.73 -34.47 19.91
N ARG A 601 -21.01 -34.58 20.29
CA ARG A 601 -21.75 -35.85 20.36
C ARG A 601 -22.67 -35.98 19.17
N TYR A 602 -22.63 -37.15 18.52
CA TYR A 602 -23.41 -37.42 17.31
C TYR A 602 -24.37 -38.58 17.53
N GLU A 603 -25.51 -38.51 16.87
CA GLU A 603 -26.38 -39.66 16.59
C GLU A 603 -26.35 -39.90 15.08
N GLN A 604 -25.91 -41.09 14.66
CA GLN A 604 -25.55 -41.38 13.27
C GLN A 604 -24.48 -40.39 12.76
N ARG A 605 -24.88 -39.36 12.02
CA ARG A 605 -24.01 -38.30 11.48
C ARG A 605 -24.42 -36.89 11.93
N HIS A 606 -25.47 -36.76 12.74
CA HIS A 606 -26.01 -35.47 13.17
C HIS A 606 -25.50 -35.13 14.57
N LEU A 607 -24.96 -33.92 14.73
CA LEU A 607 -24.52 -33.39 16.00
C LEU A 607 -25.74 -33.18 16.90
N ILE A 608 -25.82 -33.91 18.00
CA ILE A 608 -26.92 -33.82 18.96
C ILE A 608 -26.57 -32.99 20.19
N ALA A 609 -25.28 -32.75 20.47
CA ALA A 609 -24.86 -31.88 21.55
C ALA A 609 -23.38 -31.46 21.47
N VAL A 610 -23.09 -30.32 22.09
CA VAL A 610 -21.73 -29.84 22.39
C VAL A 610 -21.56 -29.81 23.91
N ASP A 611 -20.58 -30.56 24.41
CA ASP A 611 -20.26 -30.64 25.83
C ASP A 611 -18.92 -29.93 26.12
N TYR A 612 -18.85 -29.19 27.21
CA TYR A 612 -17.60 -28.71 27.78
C TYR A 612 -16.99 -29.81 28.65
N GLN A 613 -15.75 -30.18 28.38
CA GLN A 613 -15.01 -31.22 29.10
C GLN A 613 -13.75 -30.67 29.76
N SER A 614 -13.38 -31.28 30.89
CA SER A 614 -12.10 -31.07 31.55
C SER A 614 -11.36 -32.38 31.79
N PHE A 615 -10.02 -32.31 31.73
CA PHE A 615 -9.14 -33.45 31.89
C PHE A 615 -8.78 -33.67 33.36
N HIS A 616 -9.02 -34.88 33.83
CA HIS A 616 -8.72 -35.38 35.15
C HIS A 616 -7.97 -36.70 35.03
N PRO A 617 -6.75 -36.85 35.57
CA PRO A 617 -6.00 -38.10 35.45
C PRO A 617 -6.83 -39.33 35.89
N ALA A 618 -6.93 -40.32 35.02
CA ALA A 618 -7.67 -41.56 35.25
C ALA A 618 -6.90 -42.77 34.66
N ILE A 619 -7.42 -43.98 34.86
CA ILE A 619 -6.78 -45.22 34.41
C ILE A 619 -6.81 -45.33 32.88
N THR A 620 -7.90 -44.88 32.25
CA THR A 620 -8.04 -44.83 30.79
C THR A 620 -8.21 -43.39 30.30
N LEU A 621 -7.88 -43.13 29.03
CA LEU A 621 -8.01 -41.80 28.43
C LEU A 621 -9.48 -41.35 28.39
N ASP A 622 -10.42 -42.26 28.16
CA ASP A 622 -11.86 -41.94 28.12
C ASP A 622 -12.40 -41.55 29.49
N GLU A 623 -12.00 -42.24 30.56
CA GLU A 623 -12.34 -41.87 31.94
C GLU A 623 -11.67 -40.57 32.40
N ALA A 624 -10.59 -40.18 31.72
CA ALA A 624 -9.85 -38.98 32.08
C ALA A 624 -10.59 -37.71 31.66
N TRP A 625 -11.46 -37.77 30.65
CA TRP A 625 -12.25 -36.63 30.22
C TRP A 625 -13.63 -36.63 30.88
N ARG A 626 -13.90 -35.64 31.72
CA ARG A 626 -15.20 -35.46 32.37
C ARG A 626 -15.96 -34.34 31.72
N THR A 627 -17.23 -34.60 31.39
CA THR A 627 -18.16 -33.55 30.95
C THR A 627 -18.60 -32.73 32.15
N GLU A 628 -18.32 -31.44 32.14
CA GLU A 628 -18.74 -30.49 33.19
C GLU A 628 -20.14 -29.96 32.91
N GLN A 629 -20.43 -29.67 31.64
CA GLN A 629 -21.71 -29.09 31.21
C GLN A 629 -21.98 -29.40 29.74
N THR A 630 -23.23 -29.70 29.40
CA THR A 630 -23.69 -29.65 28.01
C THR A 630 -24.03 -28.20 27.67
N LEU A 631 -23.28 -27.59 26.76
CA LEU A 631 -23.43 -26.19 26.38
C LEU A 631 -24.67 -25.97 25.49
N MET A 632 -24.88 -26.90 24.55
CA MET A 632 -25.99 -26.88 23.62
C MET A 632 -26.41 -28.30 23.24
N SER A 633 -27.71 -28.53 23.07
CA SER A 633 -28.29 -29.77 22.54
C SER A 633 -29.19 -29.49 21.36
N TYR A 634 -29.26 -30.41 20.40
CA TYR A 634 -29.99 -30.24 19.13
C TYR A 634 -30.98 -31.38 18.90
N ARG A 635 -32.11 -31.08 18.27
CA ARG A 635 -33.12 -32.07 17.87
C ARG A 635 -33.52 -31.86 16.41
N TYR A 636 -33.77 -32.99 15.76
CA TYR A 636 -34.07 -33.05 14.33
C TYR A 636 -35.42 -33.70 14.08
N ASP A 637 -36.05 -33.36 12.96
CA ASP A 637 -37.17 -34.11 12.43
C ASP A 637 -36.72 -35.29 11.53
N GLY A 638 -37.67 -36.09 11.05
CA GLY A 638 -37.39 -37.22 10.17
C GLY A 638 -36.86 -36.84 8.77
N ARG A 639 -36.77 -35.54 8.44
CA ARG A 639 -36.18 -35.01 7.20
C ARG A 639 -34.80 -34.39 7.45
N PHE A 640 -34.23 -34.58 8.64
CA PHE A 640 -32.94 -34.04 9.08
C PHE A 640 -32.89 -32.51 9.05
N ARG A 641 -34.01 -31.85 9.39
CA ARG A 641 -34.05 -30.40 9.67
C ARG A 641 -33.86 -30.17 11.16
N LEU A 642 -33.04 -29.20 11.55
CA LEU A 642 -32.86 -28.80 12.95
C LEU A 642 -34.13 -28.11 13.43
N ILE A 643 -34.91 -28.73 14.31
CA ILE A 643 -36.21 -28.18 14.76
C ILE A 643 -36.14 -27.53 16.14
N GLU A 644 -35.11 -27.84 16.93
CA GLU A 644 -34.95 -27.28 18.26
C GLU A 644 -33.48 -27.29 18.68
N ALA A 645 -33.04 -26.23 19.35
CA ALA A 645 -31.77 -26.19 20.06
C ALA A 645 -31.96 -25.63 21.47
N THR A 646 -31.35 -26.31 22.45
CA THR A 646 -31.53 -26.03 23.88
C THR A 646 -30.18 -25.72 24.53
N ASN A 647 -30.05 -24.52 25.09
CA ASN A 647 -28.83 -24.09 25.76
C ASN A 647 -28.65 -24.75 27.14
N ALA A 648 -27.52 -24.50 27.78
CA ALA A 648 -27.21 -25.07 29.09
C ALA A 648 -28.15 -24.65 30.23
N ALA A 649 -28.93 -23.58 30.06
CA ALA A 649 -29.96 -23.13 31.01
C ALA A 649 -31.33 -23.83 30.78
N GLY A 650 -31.45 -24.66 29.74
CA GLY A 650 -32.71 -25.31 29.35
C GLY A 650 -33.61 -24.44 28.48
N GLU A 651 -33.15 -23.25 28.07
CA GLU A 651 -33.88 -22.36 27.18
C GLU A 651 -33.76 -22.89 25.74
N SER A 652 -34.88 -22.95 25.02
CA SER A 652 -34.94 -23.60 23.71
C SER A 652 -35.44 -22.66 22.62
N GLU A 653 -34.75 -22.66 21.49
CA GLU A 653 -35.21 -22.06 20.24
C GLU A 653 -35.80 -23.14 19.33
N ARG A 654 -36.84 -22.81 18.57
CA ARG A 654 -37.53 -23.72 17.64
C ARG A 654 -37.56 -23.17 16.23
N TYR A 655 -37.54 -24.07 15.25
CA TYR A 655 -37.50 -23.72 13.84
C TYR A 655 -38.52 -24.50 13.02
N ASP A 656 -39.22 -23.79 12.13
CA ASP A 656 -40.12 -24.39 11.15
C ASP A 656 -39.63 -24.07 9.73
N TYR A 657 -39.96 -24.95 8.79
CA TYR A 657 -39.41 -24.94 7.44
C TYR A 657 -40.48 -25.30 6.41
N ASP A 658 -40.27 -24.85 5.19
CA ASP A 658 -41.01 -25.31 4.02
C ASP A 658 -40.59 -26.74 3.60
N ASP A 659 -41.19 -27.22 2.50
CA ASP A 659 -40.89 -28.53 1.93
C ASP A 659 -39.53 -28.63 1.24
N GLN A 660 -38.84 -27.52 1.02
CA GLN A 660 -37.48 -27.47 0.47
C GLN A 660 -36.43 -27.07 1.51
N HIS A 661 -36.80 -27.17 2.80
CA HIS A 661 -35.92 -26.95 3.95
C HIS A 661 -35.52 -25.48 4.16
N VAL A 662 -36.24 -24.54 3.54
CA VAL A 662 -36.06 -23.10 3.76
C VAL A 662 -36.81 -22.71 5.04
N ILE A 663 -36.15 -21.97 5.93
CA ILE A 663 -36.71 -21.53 7.22
C ILE A 663 -37.92 -20.62 7.03
N LEU A 664 -39.03 -20.91 7.71
CA LEU A 664 -40.26 -20.12 7.72
C LEU A 664 -40.49 -19.41 9.05
N GLN A 665 -40.05 -20.02 10.15
CA GLN A 665 -40.21 -19.45 11.48
C GLN A 665 -39.02 -19.81 12.37
N ARG A 666 -38.64 -18.86 13.24
CA ARG A 666 -37.73 -19.04 14.36
C ARG A 666 -38.40 -18.50 15.60
N GLN A 667 -38.65 -19.38 16.56
CA GLN A 667 -39.19 -19.00 17.86
C GLN A 667 -38.07 -19.01 18.90
N LEU A 668 -37.84 -17.87 19.56
CA LEU A 668 -36.90 -17.75 20.67
C LEU A 668 -37.49 -18.35 21.95
N ALA A 669 -36.63 -18.66 22.93
CA ALA A 669 -37.02 -19.19 24.23
C ALA A 669 -38.02 -18.29 24.98
N GLY A 670 -37.92 -16.96 24.80
CA GLY A 670 -38.86 -15.98 25.37
C GLY A 670 -40.24 -15.94 24.69
N GLY A 671 -40.48 -16.77 23.68
CA GLY A 671 -41.75 -16.86 22.94
C GLY A 671 -41.88 -15.94 21.72
N ALA A 672 -41.00 -14.94 21.59
CA ALA A 672 -40.92 -14.10 20.40
C ALA A 672 -40.62 -14.96 19.16
N SER A 673 -41.34 -14.72 18.06
CA SER A 673 -41.14 -15.44 16.80
C SER A 673 -40.78 -14.48 15.67
N PHE A 674 -39.89 -14.92 14.80
CA PHE A 674 -39.53 -14.28 13.54
C PHE A 674 -40.04 -15.15 12.39
N TYR A 675 -40.46 -14.52 11.31
CA TYR A 675 -41.10 -15.16 10.18
C TYR A 675 -40.55 -14.60 8.88
N TRP A 676 -40.42 -15.48 7.88
CA TRP A 676 -39.94 -15.13 6.56
C TRP A 676 -40.95 -15.50 5.48
N GLU A 677 -41.04 -14.64 4.47
CA GLU A 677 -41.70 -14.92 3.21
C GLU A 677 -40.65 -14.91 2.10
N TRP A 678 -40.68 -15.95 1.26
CA TRP A 678 -39.66 -16.20 0.25
C TRP A 678 -40.25 -16.13 -1.16
N GLN A 679 -39.51 -15.52 -2.06
CA GLN A 679 -39.67 -15.67 -3.51
C GLN A 679 -38.71 -16.76 -4.00
N GLY A 680 -39.19 -17.62 -4.89
CA GLY A 680 -38.41 -18.80 -5.32
C GLY A 680 -38.54 -19.96 -4.33
N ALA A 681 -37.63 -20.94 -4.42
CA ALA A 681 -37.67 -22.14 -3.59
C ALA A 681 -36.27 -22.73 -3.41
N GLY A 682 -36.04 -23.41 -2.27
CA GLY A 682 -34.81 -24.13 -1.99
C GLY A 682 -33.60 -23.20 -1.90
N ARG A 683 -32.45 -23.64 -2.41
CA ARG A 683 -31.20 -22.84 -2.37
C ARG A 683 -31.26 -21.49 -3.11
N ALA A 684 -32.23 -21.32 -4.01
CA ALA A 684 -32.44 -20.10 -4.79
C ALA A 684 -33.52 -19.19 -4.16
N ALA A 685 -34.04 -19.54 -2.98
CA ALA A 685 -35.03 -18.74 -2.28
C ALA A 685 -34.44 -17.40 -1.83
N ARG A 686 -35.23 -16.34 -2.01
CA ARG A 686 -34.87 -14.96 -1.73
C ARG A 686 -35.93 -14.30 -0.87
N CYS A 687 -35.53 -13.69 0.25
CA CYS A 687 -36.46 -13.11 1.21
C CYS A 687 -37.18 -11.89 0.61
N VAL A 688 -38.51 -11.87 0.67
CA VAL A 688 -39.35 -10.73 0.24
C VAL A 688 -40.07 -10.06 1.38
N ARG A 689 -40.14 -10.71 2.55
CA ARG A 689 -40.63 -10.13 3.79
C ARG A 689 -40.01 -10.82 5.00
N HIS A 690 -39.65 -10.05 6.01
CA HIS A 690 -39.19 -10.55 7.30
C HIS A 690 -39.88 -9.76 8.42
N TRP A 691 -40.62 -10.44 9.30
CA TRP A 691 -41.37 -9.80 10.38
C TRP A 691 -41.31 -10.59 11.67
N ALA A 692 -41.59 -9.92 12.78
CA ALA A 692 -41.66 -10.56 14.09
C ALA A 692 -43.10 -10.65 14.61
N SER A 693 -43.30 -11.46 15.66
CA SER A 693 -44.58 -11.57 16.39
C SER A 693 -44.94 -10.29 17.16
N PHE A 694 -44.01 -9.34 17.26
CA PHE A 694 -44.21 -8.02 17.86
C PHE A 694 -44.17 -6.93 16.79
N ALA A 695 -44.98 -5.89 16.98
CA ALA A 695 -45.30 -4.92 15.94
C ALA A 695 -44.15 -4.00 15.52
N GLN A 696 -42.97 -4.05 16.14
CA GLN A 696 -41.88 -3.12 15.87
C GLN A 696 -40.98 -3.55 14.70
N MET A 697 -41.25 -4.70 14.08
CA MET A 697 -40.41 -5.27 13.03
C MET A 697 -41.24 -5.93 11.93
N ASP A 698 -41.26 -5.30 10.76
CA ASP A 698 -41.80 -5.82 9.49
C ASP A 698 -41.06 -5.08 8.37
N SER A 699 -40.22 -5.81 7.64
CA SER A 699 -39.44 -5.30 6.51
C SER A 699 -39.84 -6.04 5.25
N ARG A 700 -40.00 -5.31 4.15
CA ARG A 700 -40.31 -5.86 2.82
C ARG A 700 -39.17 -5.56 1.86
N TYR A 701 -38.87 -6.50 0.97
CA TYR A 701 -37.76 -6.42 0.03
C TYR A 701 -38.28 -6.51 -1.40
N THR A 702 -37.88 -5.56 -2.24
CA THR A 702 -38.13 -5.57 -3.69
C THR A 702 -36.80 -5.66 -4.41
N TRP A 703 -36.62 -6.71 -5.21
CA TRP A 703 -35.35 -7.01 -5.87
C TRP A 703 -35.36 -6.58 -7.33
N GLY A 704 -34.35 -5.82 -7.74
CA GLY A 704 -34.10 -5.44 -9.13
C GLY A 704 -33.22 -6.46 -9.87
N GLU A 705 -33.22 -6.37 -11.21
CA GLU A 705 -32.35 -7.19 -12.07
C GLU A 705 -30.92 -6.63 -12.18
N ASP A 706 -30.72 -5.37 -11.78
CA ASP A 706 -29.46 -4.62 -11.81
C ASP A 706 -28.61 -4.78 -10.53
N GLY A 707 -28.93 -5.77 -9.70
CA GLY A 707 -28.27 -5.96 -8.40
C GLY A 707 -28.75 -5.00 -7.30
N SER A 708 -29.86 -4.28 -7.54
CA SER A 708 -30.48 -3.42 -6.54
C SER A 708 -31.50 -4.15 -5.66
N VAL A 709 -31.64 -3.68 -4.42
CA VAL A 709 -32.73 -4.05 -3.52
C VAL A 709 -33.29 -2.82 -2.83
N THR A 710 -34.61 -2.70 -2.81
CA THR A 710 -35.33 -1.70 -2.02
C THR A 710 -35.89 -2.36 -0.78
N VAL A 711 -35.48 -1.86 0.40
CA VAL A 711 -36.04 -2.24 1.70
C VAL A 711 -37.11 -1.23 2.06
N GLN A 712 -38.30 -1.71 2.41
CA GLN A 712 -39.38 -0.87 2.95
C GLN A 712 -39.62 -1.27 4.40
N HIS A 713 -39.52 -0.29 5.30
CA HIS A 713 -39.78 -0.46 6.73
C HIS A 713 -41.26 -0.22 7.07
N LEU A 714 -41.64 -0.62 8.28
CA LEU A 714 -43.01 -0.49 8.79
C LEU A 714 -43.52 0.96 8.82
N ASP A 715 -42.63 1.93 9.09
CA ASP A 715 -42.97 3.36 9.13
C ASP A 715 -43.14 3.97 7.72
N GLY A 716 -42.96 3.18 6.67
CA GLY A 716 -43.04 3.59 5.27
C GLY A 716 -41.74 4.14 4.70
N SER A 717 -40.69 4.29 5.52
CA SER A 717 -39.37 4.67 5.04
C SER A 717 -38.75 3.61 4.13
N GLN A 718 -37.85 4.03 3.25
CA GLN A 718 -37.25 3.17 2.24
C GLN A 718 -35.74 3.37 2.17
N GLU A 719 -35.02 2.26 2.04
CA GLU A 719 -33.59 2.23 1.76
C GLU A 719 -33.36 1.51 0.42
N VAL A 720 -32.37 1.96 -0.34
CA VAL A 720 -31.97 1.28 -1.60
C VAL A 720 -30.51 0.90 -1.52
N TYR A 721 -30.20 -0.36 -1.81
CA TYR A 721 -28.84 -0.87 -1.89
C TYR A 721 -28.58 -1.34 -3.31
N VAL A 722 -27.41 -1.05 -3.88
CA VAL A 722 -26.98 -1.55 -5.19
C VAL A 722 -25.61 -2.19 -5.05
N HIS A 723 -25.48 -3.41 -5.57
CA HIS A 723 -24.24 -4.17 -5.52
C HIS A 723 -23.72 -4.45 -6.93
N ASP A 724 -22.41 -4.64 -7.04
CA ASP A 724 -21.80 -5.16 -8.26
C ASP A 724 -21.90 -6.69 -8.37
N ASP A 725 -21.39 -7.23 -9.47
CA ASP A 725 -21.33 -8.67 -9.77
C ASP A 725 -20.46 -9.47 -8.79
N ARG A 726 -19.64 -8.79 -7.99
CA ARG A 726 -18.79 -9.35 -6.95
C ARG A 726 -19.40 -9.19 -5.56
N ALA A 727 -20.69 -8.85 -5.45
CA ALA A 727 -21.40 -8.70 -4.18
C ALA A 727 -20.90 -7.54 -3.29
N ARG A 728 -20.23 -6.54 -3.88
CA ARG A 728 -19.74 -5.35 -3.16
C ARG A 728 -20.76 -4.23 -3.29
N LEU A 729 -21.03 -3.53 -2.19
CA LEU A 729 -21.98 -2.40 -2.15
C LEU A 729 -21.39 -1.19 -2.89
N VAL A 730 -21.95 -0.81 -4.03
CA VAL A 730 -21.51 0.36 -4.83
C VAL A 730 -22.34 1.61 -4.56
N ARG A 731 -23.59 1.43 -4.10
CA ARG A 731 -24.48 2.56 -3.78
C ARG A 731 -25.46 2.21 -2.67
N LYS A 732 -25.66 3.14 -1.74
CA LYS A 732 -26.71 3.09 -0.72
C LYS A 732 -27.49 4.40 -0.70
N VAL A 733 -28.82 4.32 -0.73
CA VAL A 733 -29.72 5.45 -0.50
C VAL A 733 -30.39 5.24 0.85
N GLU A 734 -30.19 6.19 1.76
CA GLU A 734 -30.75 6.20 3.11
C GLU A 734 -32.24 6.65 3.09
N PRO A 735 -32.98 6.44 4.20
CA PRO A 735 -34.39 6.85 4.32
C PRO A 735 -34.70 8.32 4.03
N ASP A 736 -33.74 9.21 4.28
CA ASP A 736 -33.85 10.65 4.05
C ASP A 736 -33.48 11.08 2.62
N GLY A 737 -33.13 10.11 1.76
CA GLY A 737 -32.67 10.33 0.39
C GLY A 737 -31.16 10.59 0.27
N GLY A 738 -30.41 10.57 1.38
CA GLY A 738 -28.95 10.68 1.35
C GLY A 738 -28.31 9.52 0.59
N GLU A 739 -27.38 9.82 -0.32
CA GLU A 739 -26.76 8.82 -1.19
C GLU A 739 -25.27 8.63 -0.84
N HIS A 740 -24.88 7.39 -0.57
CA HIS A 740 -23.51 6.97 -0.41
C HIS A 740 -23.06 6.20 -1.66
N LEU A 741 -21.89 6.54 -2.20
CA LEU A 741 -21.29 5.82 -3.33
C LEU A 741 -19.94 5.24 -2.93
N LYS A 742 -19.61 4.06 -3.48
CA LYS A 742 -18.33 3.38 -3.25
C LYS A 742 -17.77 2.86 -4.56
N ALA A 743 -16.48 3.08 -4.77
CA ALA A 743 -15.73 2.58 -5.91
C ALA A 743 -14.63 1.64 -5.45
N TYR A 744 -14.42 0.56 -6.19
CA TYR A 744 -13.46 -0.48 -5.87
C TYR A 744 -12.53 -0.77 -7.04
N ASP A 745 -11.32 -1.22 -6.76
CA ASP A 745 -10.42 -1.74 -7.78
C ASP A 745 -10.69 -3.20 -8.16
N GLU A 746 -9.87 -3.73 -9.06
CA GLU A 746 -9.96 -5.10 -9.55
C GLU A 746 -9.62 -6.15 -8.47
N GLN A 747 -8.88 -5.78 -7.43
CA GLN A 747 -8.50 -6.65 -6.32
C GLN A 747 -9.51 -6.64 -5.16
N GLY A 748 -10.62 -5.90 -5.28
CA GLY A 748 -11.66 -5.89 -4.24
C GLY A 748 -11.57 -4.73 -3.25
N ARG A 749 -10.59 -3.83 -3.39
CA ARG A 749 -10.26 -2.82 -2.38
C ARG A 749 -11.01 -1.52 -2.67
N LEU A 750 -11.49 -0.85 -1.62
CA LEU A 750 -12.24 0.40 -1.72
C LEU A 750 -11.29 1.53 -2.08
N ILE A 751 -11.40 2.13 -3.26
CA ILE A 751 -10.51 3.22 -3.73
C ILE A 751 -11.10 4.61 -3.55
N ALA A 752 -12.43 4.72 -3.50
CA ALA A 752 -13.10 5.97 -3.18
C ALA A 752 -14.47 5.70 -2.53
N GLU A 753 -14.87 6.59 -1.62
CA GLU A 753 -16.25 6.67 -1.13
C GLU A 753 -16.73 8.12 -1.14
N GLN A 754 -18.01 8.31 -1.46
CA GLN A 754 -18.69 9.60 -1.45
C GLN A 754 -19.80 9.57 -0.42
N ASP A 755 -19.88 10.62 0.40
CA ASP A 755 -20.95 10.80 1.37
C ASP A 755 -22.21 11.49 0.77
N PRO A 756 -23.33 11.55 1.50
CA PRO A 756 -24.56 12.20 1.03
C PRO A 756 -24.43 13.70 0.73
N LEU A 757 -23.38 14.36 1.22
CA LEU A 757 -23.10 15.77 0.97
C LEU A 757 -22.20 15.97 -0.28
N GLY A 758 -21.77 14.88 -0.91
CA GLY A 758 -20.91 14.88 -2.08
C GLY A 758 -19.42 14.96 -1.75
N ALA A 759 -19.04 14.82 -0.48
CA ALA A 759 -17.64 14.82 -0.07
C ALA A 759 -17.02 13.46 -0.38
N VAL A 760 -15.85 13.46 -1.03
CA VAL A 760 -15.17 12.24 -1.49
C VAL A 760 -13.95 11.96 -0.63
N THR A 761 -13.82 10.72 -0.17
CA THR A 761 -12.63 10.18 0.48
C THR A 761 -11.96 9.16 -0.43
N GLU A 762 -10.67 9.32 -0.70
CA GLU A 762 -9.89 8.39 -1.53
C GLU A 762 -8.96 7.51 -0.69
N TYR A 763 -8.70 6.30 -1.20
CA TYR A 763 -7.82 5.31 -0.60
C TYR A 763 -6.83 4.82 -1.65
N ARG A 764 -5.56 4.62 -1.24
CA ARG A 764 -4.50 4.09 -2.10
C ARG A 764 -3.82 2.92 -1.41
N TYR A 765 -3.47 1.88 -2.16
CA TYR A 765 -2.95 0.61 -1.61
C TYR A 765 -1.64 0.17 -2.27
N ASP A 766 -0.91 -0.75 -1.64
CA ASP A 766 0.21 -1.52 -2.23
C ASP A 766 -0.20 -2.89 -2.87
N GLU A 767 0.67 -3.77 -3.45
CA GLU A 767 0.21 -4.97 -4.28
C GLU A 767 -0.21 -6.01 -3.27
N ALA A 768 0.46 -6.01 -2.13
CA ALA A 768 0.07 -6.74 -0.95
C ALA A 768 -1.24 -6.22 -0.34
N GLY A 769 -1.88 -5.18 -0.90
CA GLY A 769 -3.20 -4.69 -0.48
C GLY A 769 -3.19 -3.84 0.79
N ARG A 770 -2.04 -3.33 1.22
CA ARG A 770 -1.89 -2.51 2.43
C ARG A 770 -2.15 -1.04 2.10
N LEU A 771 -2.89 -0.33 2.95
CA LEU A 771 -3.30 1.05 2.71
C LEU A 771 -2.10 2.02 2.77
N LEU A 772 -1.71 2.65 1.67
CA LEU A 772 -0.64 3.65 1.60
C LEU A 772 -1.10 5.06 1.96
N ALA A 773 -2.31 5.44 1.56
CA ALA A 773 -2.86 6.77 1.81
C ALA A 773 -4.38 6.75 1.96
N LEU A 774 -4.87 7.60 2.86
CA LEU A 774 -6.25 7.99 3.06
C LEU A 774 -6.34 9.50 2.84
N ILE A 775 -7.10 9.92 1.85
CA ILE A 775 -7.24 11.32 1.45
C ILE A 775 -8.68 11.74 1.72
N PRO A 776 -8.95 12.36 2.88
CA PRO A 776 -10.28 12.88 3.19
C PRO A 776 -10.56 14.18 2.42
N PRO A 777 -11.83 14.59 2.30
CA PRO A 777 -12.24 15.73 1.46
C PRO A 777 -11.77 17.10 1.96
N VAL A 778 -11.59 17.26 3.29
CA VAL A 778 -11.27 18.56 3.91
C VAL A 778 -10.01 18.50 4.78
N ASP A 779 -9.73 17.33 5.38
CA ASP A 779 -8.64 17.16 6.33
C ASP A 779 -7.30 16.85 5.66
N ALA A 780 -6.21 16.98 6.41
CA ALA A 780 -4.90 16.56 5.92
C ALA A 780 -4.87 15.05 5.62
N PRO A 781 -4.25 14.63 4.50
CA PRO A 781 -4.14 13.22 4.15
C PRO A 781 -3.37 12.45 5.22
N THR A 782 -3.81 11.21 5.44
CA THR A 782 -3.09 10.26 6.29
C THR A 782 -2.33 9.30 5.41
N SER A 783 -1.03 9.19 5.62
CA SER A 783 -0.16 8.27 4.90
C SER A 783 0.39 7.20 5.83
N TYR A 784 0.67 6.03 5.27
CA TYR A 784 1.12 4.86 5.98
C TYR A 784 2.37 4.30 5.28
N GLU A 785 3.28 3.75 6.07
CA GLU A 785 4.50 3.11 5.60
C GLU A 785 4.62 1.77 6.30
N TYR A 786 4.90 0.72 5.53
CA TYR A 786 5.04 -0.64 6.04
C TYR A 786 6.48 -1.12 5.91
N ARG A 787 6.94 -1.91 6.88
CA ARG A 787 8.22 -2.62 6.84
C ARG A 787 7.99 -4.07 7.28
N ASN A 788 8.45 -5.03 6.47
CA ASN A 788 8.25 -6.47 6.68
C ASN A 788 6.78 -6.83 6.93
N GLY A 789 5.86 -6.28 6.14
CA GLY A 789 4.41 -6.51 6.31
C GLY A 789 3.72 -5.69 7.41
N PHE A 790 4.45 -5.00 8.29
CA PHE A 790 3.86 -4.29 9.43
C PHE A 790 3.94 -2.77 9.30
N LEU A 791 2.92 -2.07 9.81
CA LEU A 791 2.92 -0.61 9.87
C LEU A 791 4.13 -0.11 10.69
N HIS A 792 4.95 0.71 10.05
CA HIS A 792 6.15 1.34 10.60
C HIS A 792 5.93 2.83 10.89
N THR A 793 5.35 3.57 9.94
CA THR A 793 5.09 5.00 10.09
C THR A 793 3.66 5.31 9.69
N ARG A 794 2.98 6.15 10.48
CA ARG A 794 1.72 6.79 10.10
C ARG A 794 1.91 8.29 10.20
N ALA A 795 1.53 9.05 9.18
CA ALA A 795 1.64 10.50 9.20
C ALA A 795 0.33 11.15 8.76
N ARG A 796 -0.15 12.15 9.51
CA ARG A 796 -1.29 12.99 9.16
C ARG A 796 -0.86 14.45 9.23
N GLY A 797 -0.62 15.07 8.08
CA GLY A 797 0.07 16.37 8.02
C GLY A 797 1.43 16.31 8.73
N GLN A 798 1.66 17.19 9.70
CA GLN A 798 2.90 17.22 10.50
C GLN A 798 2.92 16.19 11.65
N ALA A 799 1.78 15.58 11.98
CA ALA A 799 1.71 14.61 13.06
C ALA A 799 2.19 13.23 12.58
N VAL A 800 3.28 12.73 13.17
CA VAL A 800 3.90 11.45 12.76
C VAL A 800 3.96 10.48 13.94
N TRP A 801 3.43 9.28 13.76
CA TRP A 801 3.57 8.15 14.65
C TRP A 801 4.57 7.16 14.06
N ARG A 802 5.52 6.67 14.87
CA ARG A 802 6.46 5.62 14.47
C ARG A 802 6.34 4.41 15.38
N TYR A 803 6.39 3.24 14.76
CA TYR A 803 6.24 1.94 15.41
C TYR A 803 7.49 1.10 15.14
N ARG A 804 8.08 0.54 16.20
CA ARG A 804 9.04 -0.56 16.08
C ARG A 804 8.41 -1.82 16.63
N ARG A 805 8.65 -2.93 15.92
CA ARG A 805 8.08 -4.23 16.25
C ARG A 805 9.16 -5.29 16.48
N ASN A 806 8.82 -6.33 17.24
CA ASN A 806 9.66 -7.52 17.39
C ASN A 806 9.52 -8.45 16.16
N ALA A 807 10.24 -9.57 16.15
CA ALA A 807 10.17 -10.55 15.07
C ALA A 807 8.80 -11.25 14.93
N ARG A 808 7.95 -11.23 15.96
CA ARG A 808 6.58 -11.77 15.96
C ARG A 808 5.53 -10.73 15.51
N GLY A 809 5.96 -9.51 15.20
CA GLY A 809 5.10 -8.41 14.78
C GLY A 809 4.50 -7.58 15.93
N ASP A 810 4.84 -7.80 17.20
CA ASP A 810 4.31 -6.99 18.31
C ASP A 810 4.99 -5.62 18.42
N VAL A 811 4.25 -4.56 18.79
CA VAL A 811 4.81 -3.20 18.95
C VAL A 811 5.67 -3.13 20.21
N ILE A 812 6.99 -3.09 20.08
CA ILE A 812 7.89 -2.91 21.21
C ILE A 812 8.14 -1.44 21.54
N VAL A 813 8.01 -0.54 20.56
CA VAL A 813 8.17 0.91 20.78
C VAL A 813 7.19 1.70 19.91
N LEU A 814 6.51 2.65 20.53
CA LEU A 814 5.68 3.67 19.90
C LEU A 814 6.29 5.05 20.16
N ILE A 815 6.44 5.86 19.12
CA ILE A 815 6.80 7.28 19.21
C ILE A 815 5.61 8.08 18.69
N ASP A 816 5.08 8.98 19.52
CA ASP A 816 3.96 9.86 19.17
C ASP A 816 4.43 11.13 18.42
N PRO A 817 3.50 11.96 17.88
CA PRO A 817 3.83 13.19 17.18
C PRO A 817 4.60 14.23 18.01
N ASP A 818 4.44 14.21 19.34
CA ASP A 818 5.15 15.09 20.26
C ASP A 818 6.58 14.57 20.56
N GLY A 819 6.96 13.43 19.99
CA GLY A 819 8.23 12.76 20.23
C GLY A 819 8.29 11.95 21.53
N ARG A 820 7.16 11.76 22.23
CA ARG A 820 7.12 10.91 23.43
C ARG A 820 7.26 9.45 23.00
N ARG A 821 8.05 8.71 23.77
CA ARG A 821 8.38 7.31 23.52
C ARG A 821 7.71 6.42 24.57
N THR A 822 6.89 5.47 24.11
CA THR A 822 6.29 4.42 24.93
C THR A 822 6.92 3.08 24.53
N GLU A 823 7.35 2.30 25.52
CA GLU A 823 7.94 0.97 25.30
C GLU A 823 7.05 -0.10 25.89
N TYR A 824 6.97 -1.23 25.17
CA TYR A 824 6.23 -2.40 25.58
C TYR A 824 7.18 -3.57 25.69
N ALA A 825 7.06 -4.32 26.79
CA ALA A 825 7.69 -5.61 26.97
C ALA A 825 6.60 -6.67 26.97
N TYR A 826 6.81 -7.69 26.15
CA TYR A 826 5.93 -8.86 26.07
C TYR A 826 6.64 -10.02 26.76
N ASP A 827 5.89 -10.82 27.51
CA ASP A 827 6.40 -12.12 27.94
C ASP A 827 6.36 -13.12 26.77
N ALA A 828 6.66 -14.39 27.05
CA ALA A 828 6.74 -15.40 26.01
C ALA A 828 5.38 -15.81 25.43
N HIS A 829 4.26 -15.38 26.04
CA HIS A 829 2.91 -15.93 25.87
C HIS A 829 1.89 -14.93 25.33
#